data_AF-A0A1V5V143-F1
#
_entry.id   AF-A0A1V5V143-F1
#
_cell.length_a   1.000
_cell.length_b   1.000
_cell.length_c   1.000
_cell.angle_alpha   90.00
_cell.angle_beta   90.00
_cell.angle_gamma   90.00
#
_symmetry.space_group_name_H-M   'P 1'
#
loop_
_entity.id
_entity.type
_entity.pdbx_description
1 polymer ?
#
loop_
_entity_poly.entity_id
_entity_poly.type
_entity_poly.pdbx_seq_one_letter_code
_entity_poly.pdbx_strand_id
1 'polypeptide(L)'
;MMNSIFSGDFSDAGGLAGWTVEQHVPDGYPDFAVRSGALVFLDAGNRLLPHVSSLRNFILRGEFDVHWQAAENHFSFTLHFDYDPFRRKGKSLEIASDGKRLFLYLKSVEGKRRDFRVPGSVWTGILKDRNVRFIFERKGAGLCLTLNGEKCLRVSVGGGEGKIALERGHFIGDLNLKSLEITSDDIESVKLREDVVPFTRCNGIPDPILWTVAVFRLGECFRIDVTLSGGIMERERIPWFPYHGTYSENLTAPYLRIVSPAAEMLSLPLTGKNLLLKNPLDKYFYMEGIGYEKPPWPLRRSFYANAFDPDRSLLFCGYEYYCSPVTGKAFAGGPSETVYSCAERKILYRGESLSSGNIRIELGSQEEKRILHAIPPEHPLRKKAVVFAKKNHFFLEGEPCRFHFDLHTLKQFPDGELRVEHTLLNAFLEELAEPRTLSVREEETSPCLEIRHYTTREFELKNLRPGVYHLAFRLRQGNHLLGEKRRAFEVMSESASGPRASNLPHLYSAPTEVMGVDSNEFDPFLEECSDIAHYIDTAAGVMPHFAEAQRVWELYKLYHRDWFLWLTMRTAENPDFELHRESVGRCDFIAILSEWQKKCLVRLCCRAFYTGPQLDVLYEYARKRKFHPREIGTFVQKKTYPSRKIFNELVEKRFYDWMDFFNARFHEDLRASAGALEKVNPRAKLANYGPLAVYPAAYKTAHSCQYVFSYLPRPGTG
;
A
#
# COMPACT_ATOMS: atom_id res chain seq x y z
N MET A 1 8.30 32.48 23.58
CA MET A 1 9.07 31.29 23.13
C MET A 1 9.41 31.54 21.67
N MET A 2 10.67 31.35 21.25
CA MET A 2 11.02 31.48 19.82
C MET A 2 10.43 30.28 19.08
N ASN A 3 9.69 30.54 18.01
CA ASN A 3 9.07 29.49 17.20
C ASN A 3 10.10 28.95 16.20
N SER A 4 10.06 27.65 15.93
CA SER A 4 10.81 27.05 14.83
C SER A 4 10.20 27.47 13.50
N ILE A 5 10.99 28.15 12.66
CA ILE A 5 10.57 28.66 11.35
C ILE A 5 11.19 27.88 10.19
N PHE A 6 12.18 27.03 10.48
CA PHE A 6 12.74 26.08 9.54
C PHE A 6 13.37 24.91 10.28
N SER A 7 13.16 23.70 9.77
CA SER A 7 13.87 22.51 10.22
C SER A 7 14.22 21.66 9.00
N GLY A 8 15.51 21.35 8.85
CA GLY A 8 15.99 20.47 7.79
C GLY A 8 15.74 19.02 8.16
N ASP A 9 14.84 18.35 7.44
CA ASP A 9 14.69 16.90 7.48
C ASP A 9 15.60 16.27 6.42
N PHE A 10 16.66 15.60 6.88
CA PHE A 10 17.63 14.92 6.01
C PHE A 10 17.42 13.39 5.99
N SER A 11 16.24 12.91 6.36
CA SER A 11 15.89 11.49 6.18
C SER A 11 15.93 11.10 4.69
N ASP A 12 16.01 9.79 4.40
CA ASP A 12 16.22 9.23 3.04
C ASP A 12 15.10 9.53 2.01
N ALA A 13 14.24 10.53 2.24
CA ALA A 13 13.18 10.98 1.35
C ALA A 13 13.65 11.68 0.06
N GLY A 14 14.97 11.80 -0.18
CA GLY A 14 15.53 12.03 -1.51
C GLY A 14 15.34 13.43 -2.13
N GLY A 15 14.89 14.46 -1.39
CA GLY A 15 14.67 15.80 -1.94
C GLY A 15 15.24 16.95 -1.12
N LEU A 16 15.69 18.01 -1.79
CA LEU A 16 16.02 19.33 -1.22
C LEU A 16 14.78 20.23 -1.08
N ALA A 17 13.60 19.65 -0.88
CA ALA A 17 12.38 20.42 -0.69
C ALA A 17 12.56 21.39 0.51
N GLY A 18 12.42 22.69 0.26
CA GLY A 18 12.75 23.70 1.28
C GLY A 18 14.07 24.44 1.08
N TRP A 19 14.79 24.21 -0.01
CA TRP A 19 16.07 24.85 -0.29
C TRP A 19 16.12 25.45 -1.69
N THR A 20 16.77 26.61 -1.82
CA THR A 20 17.19 27.18 -3.09
C THR A 20 18.70 26.98 -3.24
N VAL A 21 19.13 26.45 -4.38
CA VAL A 21 20.55 26.30 -4.72
C VAL A 21 20.99 27.51 -5.55
N GLU A 22 21.95 28.28 -5.05
CA GLU A 22 22.65 29.32 -5.81
C GLU A 22 23.98 28.75 -6.32
N GLN A 23 24.00 28.38 -7.61
CA GLN A 23 25.20 27.89 -8.29
C GLN A 23 26.15 29.05 -8.64
N HIS A 24 27.44 28.82 -8.41
CA HIS A 24 28.51 29.70 -8.85
C HIS A 24 28.92 29.39 -10.31
N VAL A 25 28.91 28.11 -10.72
CA VAL A 25 29.12 27.65 -12.09
C VAL A 25 28.14 26.50 -12.40
N PRO A 26 27.25 26.62 -13.39
CA PRO A 26 26.40 25.51 -13.82
C PRO A 26 27.21 24.55 -14.71
N ASP A 27 27.71 23.45 -14.15
CA ASP A 27 28.52 22.45 -14.86
C ASP A 27 27.78 21.12 -15.12
N GLY A 28 26.53 21.02 -14.65
CA GLY A 28 25.66 19.85 -14.84
C GLY A 28 25.87 18.73 -13.82
N TYR A 29 26.74 18.91 -12.83
CA TYR A 29 26.90 17.97 -11.73
C TYR A 29 25.95 18.32 -10.56
N PRO A 30 25.53 17.33 -9.74
CA PRO A 30 24.74 17.60 -8.55
C PRO A 30 25.60 18.28 -7.48
N ASP A 31 25.22 19.50 -7.09
CA ASP A 31 25.95 20.29 -6.08
C ASP A 31 25.79 19.74 -4.65
N PHE A 32 24.72 19.00 -4.42
CA PHE A 32 24.29 18.51 -3.12
C PHE A 32 23.58 17.16 -3.25
N ALA A 33 23.58 16.37 -2.17
CA ALA A 33 22.81 15.14 -2.07
C ALA A 33 22.34 14.88 -0.65
N VAL A 34 21.19 14.22 -0.48
CA VAL A 34 20.80 13.65 0.83
C VAL A 34 21.24 12.19 0.86
N ARG A 35 22.15 11.82 1.77
CA ARG A 35 22.68 10.45 1.91
C ARG A 35 22.86 10.11 3.39
N SER A 36 22.39 8.91 3.78
CA SER A 36 22.60 8.37 5.13
C SER A 36 22.16 9.34 6.23
N GLY A 37 20.97 9.95 6.08
CA GLY A 37 20.43 10.88 7.07
C GLY A 37 21.09 12.26 7.10
N ALA A 38 21.83 12.66 6.06
CA ALA A 38 22.58 13.92 6.03
C ALA A 38 22.49 14.63 4.69
N LEU A 39 22.52 15.96 4.72
CA LEU A 39 22.73 16.81 3.54
C LEU A 39 24.22 16.97 3.28
N VAL A 40 24.68 16.43 2.15
CA VAL A 40 26.07 16.39 1.71
C VAL A 40 26.34 17.55 0.75
N PHE A 41 27.37 18.35 1.05
CA PHE A 41 27.85 19.46 0.21
C PHE A 41 28.95 18.92 -0.71
N LEU A 42 28.64 18.76 -2.00
CA LEU A 42 29.52 18.12 -2.98
C LEU A 42 30.45 19.12 -3.65
N ASP A 43 29.95 20.30 -4.01
CA ASP A 43 30.74 21.35 -4.64
C ASP A 43 31.04 22.54 -3.70
N ALA A 44 32.21 23.14 -3.86
CA ALA A 44 32.66 24.27 -3.08
C ALA A 44 32.21 25.60 -3.71
N GLY A 45 31.81 26.55 -2.88
CA GLY A 45 31.38 27.89 -3.32
C GLY A 45 29.90 28.00 -3.69
N ASN A 46 29.19 26.89 -3.94
CA ASN A 46 27.73 26.91 -4.11
C ASN A 46 27.03 27.16 -2.78
N ARG A 47 25.96 27.97 -2.81
CA ARG A 47 25.23 28.36 -1.60
C ARG A 47 23.87 27.68 -1.55
N LEU A 48 23.57 27.11 -0.39
CA LEU A 48 22.25 26.57 -0.05
C LEU A 48 21.48 27.55 0.82
N LEU A 49 20.35 28.00 0.31
CA LEU A 49 19.48 28.93 1.01
C LEU A 49 18.24 28.18 1.51
N PRO A 50 18.06 28.02 2.84
CA PRO A 50 16.80 27.49 3.35
C PRO A 50 15.66 28.47 3.02
N HIS A 51 14.48 27.94 2.72
CA HIS A 51 13.27 28.72 2.45
C HIS A 51 12.75 29.36 3.74
N VAL A 52 13.35 30.49 4.10
CA VAL A 52 12.96 31.36 5.22
C VAL A 52 12.83 32.79 4.74
N SER A 53 11.99 33.59 5.40
CA SER A 53 11.94 35.04 5.14
C SER A 53 13.25 35.72 5.58
N SER A 54 13.41 36.98 5.21
CA SER A 54 14.55 37.75 5.70
C SER A 54 14.46 37.95 7.22
N LEU A 55 15.59 37.82 7.92
CA LEU A 55 15.66 37.83 9.38
C LEU A 55 16.65 38.89 9.88
N ARG A 56 16.35 39.50 11.02
CA ARG A 56 17.24 40.38 11.80
C ARG A 56 17.77 39.66 13.05
N ASN A 57 16.90 38.87 13.69
CA ASN A 57 17.14 38.11 14.90
C ASN A 57 16.81 36.64 14.64
N PHE A 58 17.78 35.77 14.89
CA PHE A 58 17.58 34.33 14.74
C PHE A 58 18.59 33.54 15.53
N ILE A 59 18.23 32.29 15.80
CA ILE A 59 19.16 31.28 16.28
C ILE A 59 19.13 30.13 15.29
N LEU A 60 20.30 29.84 14.72
CA LEU A 60 20.54 28.74 13.81
C LEU A 60 21.34 27.67 14.57
N ARG A 61 20.73 26.50 14.73
CA ARG A 61 21.30 25.33 15.42
C ARG A 61 21.49 24.21 14.43
N GLY A 62 22.54 23.43 14.58
CA GLY A 62 22.71 22.24 13.77
C GLY A 62 23.92 21.42 14.17
N GLU A 63 24.11 20.35 13.42
CA GLU A 63 25.21 19.40 13.61
C GLU A 63 25.75 19.03 12.23
N PHE A 64 27.07 19.08 12.06
CA PHE A 64 27.74 18.58 10.86
C PHE A 64 28.89 17.65 11.22
N ASP A 65 29.24 16.78 10.29
CA ASP A 65 30.50 16.06 10.30
C ASP A 65 31.28 16.34 9.00
N VAL A 66 32.55 15.97 9.02
CA VAL A 66 33.42 16.00 7.85
C VAL A 66 34.00 14.60 7.68
N HIS A 67 34.32 14.21 6.45
CA HIS A 67 35.13 13.01 6.24
C HIS A 67 36.59 13.24 6.68
N TRP A 68 36.81 13.28 8.00
CA TRP A 68 38.05 13.75 8.65
C TRP A 68 39.32 13.06 8.17
N GLN A 69 39.23 11.77 7.81
CA GLN A 69 40.37 11.01 7.28
C GLN A 69 40.78 11.50 5.90
N ALA A 70 39.83 11.59 4.95
CA ALA A 70 40.09 12.10 3.62
C ALA A 70 40.50 13.58 3.62
N ALA A 71 39.98 14.32 4.58
CA ALA A 71 40.22 15.75 4.71
C ALA A 71 41.51 16.11 5.46
N GLU A 72 42.22 15.15 6.06
CA GLU A 72 43.37 15.40 6.93
C GLU A 72 43.09 16.47 8.02
N ASN A 73 41.86 16.46 8.55
CA ASN A 73 41.31 17.49 9.46
C ASN A 73 41.19 18.92 8.90
N HIS A 74 41.36 19.13 7.59
CA HIS A 74 41.01 20.37 6.91
C HIS A 74 39.51 20.45 6.65
N PHE A 75 38.89 21.59 6.89
CA PHE A 75 37.53 21.85 6.45
C PHE A 75 37.24 23.35 6.39
N SER A 76 36.17 23.72 5.69
CA SER A 76 35.61 25.08 5.74
C SER A 76 34.10 25.02 5.57
N PHE A 77 33.38 25.64 6.50
CA PHE A 77 31.94 25.81 6.53
C PHE A 77 31.60 27.28 6.72
N THR A 78 30.87 27.87 5.78
CA THR A 78 30.54 29.30 5.80
C THR A 78 29.04 29.49 5.95
N LEU A 79 28.67 30.31 6.93
CA LEU A 79 27.32 30.80 7.13
C LEU A 79 27.22 32.25 6.66
N HIS A 80 26.37 32.51 5.67
CA HIS A 80 26.00 33.85 5.23
C HIS A 80 24.74 34.32 5.96
N PHE A 81 24.70 35.60 6.32
CA PHE A 81 23.59 36.26 7.01
C PHE A 81 23.53 37.73 6.62
N ASP A 82 22.39 38.39 6.88
CA ASP A 82 22.05 39.68 6.27
C ASP A 82 22.25 39.60 4.73
N TYR A 83 21.95 38.44 4.14
CA TYR A 83 22.33 38.09 2.78
C TYR A 83 21.21 38.45 1.78
N ASP A 84 21.58 39.10 0.70
CA ASP A 84 20.76 39.42 -0.47
C ASP A 84 21.18 38.49 -1.61
N PRO A 85 20.36 37.47 -1.96
CA PRO A 85 20.68 36.52 -3.03
C PRO A 85 20.72 37.16 -4.42
N PHE A 86 19.92 38.20 -4.66
CA PHE A 86 19.88 38.88 -5.96
C PHE A 86 21.16 39.65 -6.21
N ARG A 87 21.66 40.35 -5.18
CA ARG A 87 22.92 41.11 -5.27
C ARG A 87 24.15 40.26 -4.96
N ARG A 88 23.97 39.03 -4.48
CA ARG A 88 25.00 38.14 -3.94
C ARG A 88 25.88 38.85 -2.91
N LYS A 89 25.24 39.61 -2.00
CA LYS A 89 25.93 40.44 -0.98
C LYS A 89 25.38 40.14 0.41
N GLY A 90 26.25 39.99 1.38
CA GLY A 90 25.88 39.84 2.79
C GLY A 90 27.12 39.76 3.68
N LYS A 91 26.91 39.49 4.96
CA LYS A 91 28.00 39.17 5.90
C LYS A 91 28.15 37.67 5.95
N SER A 92 29.36 37.19 6.21
CA SER A 92 29.59 35.75 6.38
C SER A 92 30.53 35.45 7.55
N LEU A 93 30.25 34.34 8.22
CA LEU A 93 31.12 33.74 9.21
C LEU A 93 31.58 32.38 8.67
N GLU A 94 32.88 32.28 8.40
CA GLU A 94 33.53 31.04 8.01
C GLU A 94 34.16 30.38 9.24
N ILE A 95 33.86 29.09 9.42
CA ILE A 95 34.43 28.19 10.41
C ILE A 95 35.34 27.23 9.64
N ALA A 96 36.65 27.34 9.83
CA ALA A 96 37.62 26.58 9.04
C ALA A 96 38.76 25.99 9.89
N SER A 97 39.35 24.90 9.41
CA SER A 97 40.55 24.31 9.98
C SER A 97 41.63 24.03 8.94
N ASP A 98 42.88 24.20 9.35
CA ASP A 98 44.09 23.82 8.62
C ASP A 98 44.69 22.47 9.10
N GLY A 99 43.87 21.66 9.78
CA GLY A 99 44.29 20.39 10.40
C GLY A 99 45.08 20.53 11.69
N LYS A 100 45.54 21.74 12.06
CA LYS A 100 46.26 22.00 13.32
C LYS A 100 45.46 22.88 14.27
N ARG A 101 44.66 23.80 13.73
CA ARG A 101 43.93 24.83 14.50
C ARG A 101 42.57 25.11 13.87
N LEU A 102 41.69 25.74 14.66
CA LEU A 102 40.42 26.28 14.21
C LEU A 102 40.52 27.81 14.03
N PHE A 103 39.96 28.30 12.93
CA PHE A 103 39.87 29.71 12.59
C PHE A 103 38.42 30.10 12.37
N LEU A 104 38.09 31.31 12.83
CA LEU A 104 36.82 31.94 12.54
C LEU A 104 37.09 33.22 11.75
N TYR A 105 36.50 33.33 10.56
CA TYR A 105 36.66 34.49 9.69
C TYR A 105 35.32 35.20 9.51
N LEU A 106 35.24 36.43 9.98
CA LEU A 106 34.10 37.29 9.72
C LEU A 106 34.42 38.19 8.51
N LYS A 107 33.67 38.04 7.43
CA LYS A 107 33.78 38.86 6.21
C LYS A 107 32.56 39.77 6.11
N SER A 108 32.77 41.06 5.84
CA SER A 108 31.70 42.00 5.47
C SER A 108 31.72 42.33 3.98
N VAL A 109 30.60 42.79 3.43
CA VAL A 109 30.43 43.20 2.02
C VAL A 109 31.46 44.25 1.56
N GLU A 110 32.03 45.03 2.49
CA GLU A 110 33.09 46.01 2.20
C GLU A 110 34.49 45.40 2.06
N GLY A 111 34.63 44.07 2.01
CA GLY A 111 35.93 43.39 1.93
C GLY A 111 36.77 43.44 3.20
N LYS A 112 36.23 44.01 4.30
CA LYS A 112 36.90 44.02 5.61
C LYS A 112 36.81 42.62 6.21
N ARG A 113 37.95 41.93 6.24
CA ARG A 113 38.13 40.63 6.89
C ARG A 113 38.59 40.83 8.34
N ARG A 114 37.92 40.20 9.30
CA ARG A 114 38.38 40.10 10.70
C ARG A 114 38.60 38.64 11.05
N ASP A 115 39.81 38.34 11.50
CA ASP A 115 40.24 36.99 11.86
C ASP A 115 40.19 36.80 13.37
N PHE A 116 39.60 35.69 13.83
CA PHE A 116 39.57 35.30 15.23
C PHE A 116 40.20 33.91 15.38
N ARG A 117 41.14 33.79 16.32
CA ARG A 117 41.82 32.51 16.62
C ARG A 117 41.16 31.85 17.83
N VAL A 118 40.80 30.58 17.70
CA VAL A 118 40.26 29.80 18.81
C VAL A 118 41.42 29.16 19.60
N PRO A 119 41.44 29.23 20.94
CA PRO A 119 42.49 28.62 21.76
C PRO A 119 42.64 27.11 21.50
N GLY A 120 43.89 26.62 21.56
CA GLY A 120 44.21 25.23 21.22
C GLY A 120 43.46 24.19 22.05
N SER A 121 43.27 24.40 23.35
CA SER A 121 42.53 23.48 24.22
C SER A 121 41.05 23.32 23.84
N VAL A 122 40.41 24.41 23.40
CA VAL A 122 39.00 24.43 22.95
C VAL A 122 38.86 23.71 21.62
N TRP A 123 39.78 23.95 20.68
CA TRP A 123 39.84 23.25 19.40
C TRP A 123 39.92 21.72 19.55
N THR A 124 40.84 21.23 20.39
CA THR A 124 41.02 19.79 20.60
C THR A 124 39.78 19.15 21.20
N GLY A 125 39.05 19.89 22.05
CA GLY A 125 37.76 19.45 22.60
C GLY A 125 36.67 19.33 21.52
N ILE A 126 36.58 20.30 20.61
CA ILE A 126 35.59 20.31 19.52
C ILE A 126 35.80 19.12 18.58
N LEU A 127 37.03 18.82 18.16
CA LEU A 127 37.29 17.73 17.21
C LEU A 127 37.17 16.32 17.81
N LYS A 128 37.19 16.18 19.14
CA LYS A 128 37.17 14.85 19.78
C LYS A 128 35.90 14.06 19.44
N ASP A 129 34.78 14.76 19.26
CA ASP A 129 33.47 14.16 19.00
C ASP A 129 33.28 13.78 17.51
N ARG A 130 34.15 14.27 16.60
CA ARG A 130 34.03 14.21 15.12
C ARG A 130 32.73 14.80 14.54
N ASN A 131 31.67 14.92 15.33
CA ASN A 131 30.49 15.71 15.03
C ASN A 131 30.64 17.09 15.68
N VAL A 132 30.35 18.13 14.92
CA VAL A 132 30.42 19.52 15.38
C VAL A 132 29.00 20.07 15.45
N ARG A 133 28.48 20.19 16.67
CA ARG A 133 27.25 20.91 16.98
C ARG A 133 27.54 22.39 17.02
N PHE A 134 26.79 23.19 16.27
CA PHE A 134 26.92 24.64 16.27
C PHE A 134 25.62 25.31 16.72
N ILE A 135 25.78 26.43 17.40
CA ILE A 135 24.71 27.39 17.68
C ILE A 135 25.21 28.76 17.26
N PHE A 136 24.59 29.31 16.23
CA PHE A 136 24.81 30.67 15.77
C PHE A 136 23.63 31.53 16.18
N GLU A 137 23.88 32.53 17.02
CA GLU A 137 22.86 33.45 17.53
C GLU A 137 23.13 34.87 17.02
N ARG A 138 22.13 35.42 16.34
CA ARG A 138 22.09 36.80 15.85
C ARG A 138 20.98 37.55 16.58
N LYS A 139 21.34 38.63 17.28
CA LYS A 139 20.38 39.53 17.98
C LYS A 139 20.79 40.98 17.82
N GLY A 140 19.99 41.80 17.14
CA GLY A 140 20.22 43.23 16.97
C GLY A 140 21.50 43.53 16.19
N ALA A 141 22.60 43.91 16.87
CA ALA A 141 23.95 44.03 16.28
C ALA A 141 24.93 42.94 16.77
N GLY A 142 24.53 42.12 17.74
CA GLY A 142 25.34 41.07 18.32
C GLY A 142 25.31 39.77 17.52
N LEU A 143 26.44 39.08 17.52
CA LEU A 143 26.66 37.78 16.93
C LEU A 143 27.43 36.89 17.90
N CYS A 144 26.96 35.67 18.08
CA CYS A 144 27.56 34.68 18.97
C CYS A 144 27.64 33.32 18.27
N LEU A 145 28.78 32.63 18.41
CA LEU A 145 28.97 31.25 17.95
C LEU A 145 29.38 30.37 19.13
N THR A 146 28.67 29.26 19.28
CA THR A 146 29.00 28.17 20.21
C THR A 146 29.23 26.89 19.40
N LEU A 147 30.32 26.17 19.68
CA LEU A 147 30.65 24.88 19.06
C LEU A 147 30.82 23.82 20.15
N ASN A 148 30.10 22.68 20.06
CA ASN A 148 30.12 21.59 21.05
C ASN A 148 29.96 22.06 22.51
N GLY A 149 29.12 23.10 22.73
CA GLY A 149 28.88 23.70 24.04
C GLY A 149 29.86 24.81 24.44
N GLU A 150 30.98 24.95 23.74
CA GLU A 150 32.00 25.96 24.01
C GLU A 150 31.75 27.26 23.24
N LYS A 151 31.79 28.39 23.94
CA LYS A 151 31.53 29.71 23.33
C LYS A 151 32.79 30.21 22.62
N CYS A 152 32.81 30.13 21.28
CA CYS A 152 33.99 30.44 20.48
C CYS A 152 34.08 31.89 20.00
N LEU A 153 32.94 32.57 19.83
CA LEU A 153 32.90 33.95 19.31
C LEU A 153 31.78 34.76 19.95
N ARG A 154 32.06 36.02 20.27
CA ARG A 154 31.04 37.03 20.59
C ARG A 154 31.50 38.40 20.09
N VAL A 155 30.81 38.95 19.10
CA VAL A 155 31.21 40.19 18.43
C VAL A 155 29.99 41.04 18.04
N SER A 156 30.22 42.33 17.78
CA SER A 156 29.23 43.21 17.16
C SER A 156 29.52 43.35 15.68
N VAL A 157 28.50 43.15 14.85
CA VAL A 157 28.61 43.09 13.38
C VAL A 157 27.72 44.11 12.67
N GLY A 158 27.14 45.06 13.42
CA GLY A 158 26.16 46.04 12.91
C GLY A 158 24.80 45.42 12.57
N GLY A 159 23.75 46.24 12.53
CA GLY A 159 22.41 45.81 12.14
C GLY A 159 22.33 45.39 10.67
N GLY A 160 21.29 44.63 10.33
CA GLY A 160 21.00 44.15 8.99
C GLY A 160 19.80 43.22 9.01
N GLU A 161 19.18 43.06 7.85
CA GLU A 161 18.08 42.13 7.60
C GLU A 161 18.39 41.42 6.28
N GLY A 162 18.24 40.10 6.23
CA GLY A 162 18.43 39.36 4.98
C GLY A 162 18.25 37.87 5.15
N LYS A 163 18.48 37.13 4.07
CA LYS A 163 18.42 35.66 4.04
C LYS A 163 19.63 35.05 4.75
N ILE A 164 19.55 33.73 4.93
CA ILE A 164 20.64 32.88 5.41
C ILE A 164 21.09 32.01 4.23
N ALA A 165 22.40 31.76 4.12
CA ALA A 165 22.91 30.76 3.19
C ALA A 165 24.04 29.95 3.80
N LEU A 166 24.15 28.68 3.41
CA LEU A 166 25.19 27.76 3.84
C LEU A 166 26.10 27.44 2.66
N GLU A 167 27.41 27.43 2.89
CA GLU A 167 28.40 27.19 1.86
C GLU A 167 29.53 26.31 2.43
N ARG A 168 30.05 25.44 1.57
CA ARG A 168 31.26 24.67 1.83
C ARG A 168 32.45 25.38 1.16
N GLY A 169 33.58 25.47 1.86
CA GLY A 169 34.84 25.93 1.28
C GLY A 169 35.67 24.81 0.61
N HIS A 170 36.84 25.17 0.10
CA HIS A 170 37.70 24.23 -0.64
C HIS A 170 38.53 23.33 0.29
N PHE A 171 38.23 22.03 0.28
CA PHE A 171 39.03 20.97 0.93
C PHE A 171 38.67 19.59 0.32
N ILE A 172 39.46 18.55 0.59
CA ILE A 172 39.22 17.18 0.13
C ILE A 172 38.29 16.44 1.09
N GLY A 173 37.30 15.68 0.59
CA GLY A 173 36.31 14.96 1.41
C GLY A 173 34.91 15.56 1.32
N ASP A 174 33.99 15.19 2.21
CA ASP A 174 32.59 15.63 2.22
C ASP A 174 32.29 16.40 3.51
N LEU A 175 31.43 17.44 3.42
CA LEU A 175 30.77 18.07 4.56
C LEU A 175 29.33 17.55 4.65
N ASN A 176 28.98 16.89 5.75
CA ASN A 176 27.67 16.29 5.93
C ASN A 176 26.91 17.01 7.05
N LEU A 177 25.90 17.78 6.70
CA LEU A 177 25.00 18.43 7.64
C LEU A 177 23.94 17.43 8.11
N LYS A 178 23.98 17.06 9.39
CA LYS A 178 23.11 16.05 10.04
C LYS A 178 21.81 16.63 10.58
N SER A 179 21.81 17.89 10.98
CA SER A 179 20.60 18.60 11.41
C SER A 179 20.75 20.09 11.21
N LEU A 180 19.63 20.76 10.97
CA LEU A 180 19.53 22.22 10.97
C LEU A 180 18.17 22.66 11.50
N GLU A 181 18.16 23.63 12.38
CA GLU A 181 16.97 24.30 12.87
C GLU A 181 17.21 25.81 12.91
N ILE A 182 16.23 26.58 12.45
CA ILE A 182 16.21 28.04 12.53
C ILE A 182 15.00 28.45 13.36
N THR A 183 15.26 29.15 14.45
CA THR A 183 14.23 29.76 15.29
C THR A 183 14.35 31.28 15.24
N SER A 184 13.23 31.98 15.18
CA SER A 184 13.19 33.44 15.20
C SER A 184 11.94 33.95 15.92
N ASP A 185 12.04 35.15 16.45
CA ASP A 185 10.94 35.97 16.98
C ASP A 185 10.51 37.09 16.01
N ASP A 186 11.23 37.28 14.90
CA ASP A 186 10.88 38.28 13.88
C ASP A 186 9.65 37.89 13.05
N ILE A 187 9.33 36.59 13.00
CA ILE A 187 8.29 36.03 12.14
C ILE A 187 7.24 35.34 12.99
N GLU A 188 5.98 35.76 12.84
CA GLU A 188 4.83 35.03 13.35
C GLU A 188 4.41 33.92 12.38
N SER A 189 4.02 32.78 12.94
CA SER A 189 3.48 31.64 12.19
C SER A 189 1.97 31.67 12.19
N VAL A 190 1.37 31.96 11.03
CA VAL A 190 -0.10 32.05 10.88
C VAL A 190 -0.62 30.84 10.10
N LYS A 191 -1.48 30.03 10.71
CA LYS A 191 -2.16 28.92 10.01
C LYS A 191 -3.14 29.51 9.00
N LEU A 192 -2.93 29.23 7.72
CA LEU A 192 -3.81 29.68 6.64
C LEU A 192 -4.95 28.69 6.40
N ARG A 193 -4.62 27.39 6.36
CA ARG A 193 -5.57 26.33 6.03
C ARG A 193 -5.12 24.98 6.55
N GLU A 194 -6.08 24.06 6.60
CA GLU A 194 -5.87 22.63 6.82
C GLU A 194 -6.96 21.87 6.08
N ASP A 195 -6.55 20.94 5.24
CA ASP A 195 -7.45 20.09 4.48
C ASP A 195 -7.13 18.63 4.74
N VAL A 196 -8.18 17.83 4.91
CA VAL A 196 -8.08 16.37 5.04
C VAL A 196 -8.54 15.78 3.72
N VAL A 197 -7.59 15.19 2.99
CA VAL A 197 -7.82 14.59 1.68
C VAL A 197 -7.84 13.06 1.88
N PRO A 198 -9.03 12.42 1.88
CA PRO A 198 -9.10 10.98 1.91
C PRO A 198 -8.63 10.44 0.56
N PHE A 199 -7.64 9.56 0.60
CA PHE A 199 -7.22 8.83 -0.57
C PHE A 199 -8.25 7.75 -0.89
N THR A 200 -8.58 7.60 -2.16
CA THR A 200 -9.66 6.70 -2.57
C THR A 200 -9.28 5.23 -2.38
N ARG A 201 -10.30 4.36 -2.42
CA ARG A 201 -10.15 2.90 -2.47
C ARG A 201 -9.66 2.41 -3.83
N CYS A 202 -8.57 2.95 -4.37
CA CYS A 202 -7.92 2.39 -5.54
C CYS A 202 -6.84 1.39 -5.11
N ASN A 203 -6.42 0.56 -6.04
CA ASN A 203 -5.43 -0.49 -5.84
C ASN A 203 -5.72 -1.48 -4.69
N GLY A 204 -6.98 -1.62 -4.31
CA GLY A 204 -7.41 -2.57 -3.27
C GLY A 204 -7.26 -2.06 -1.84
N ILE A 205 -7.10 -0.74 -1.63
CA ILE A 205 -7.10 -0.12 -0.29
C ILE A 205 -8.52 -0.22 0.32
N PRO A 206 -8.76 -0.99 1.41
CA PRO A 206 -10.09 -1.12 1.99
C PRO A 206 -10.47 0.06 2.89
N ASP A 207 -9.52 0.52 3.71
CA ASP A 207 -9.67 1.67 4.60
C ASP A 207 -8.87 2.84 4.07
N PRO A 208 -9.47 4.03 3.93
CA PRO A 208 -8.80 5.16 3.31
C PRO A 208 -7.58 5.57 4.13
N ILE A 209 -6.46 5.76 3.44
CA ILE A 209 -5.32 6.49 3.97
C ILE A 209 -5.63 7.99 3.82
N LEU A 210 -5.37 8.76 4.86
CA LEU A 210 -5.73 10.18 4.93
C LEU A 210 -4.48 11.06 4.82
N TRP A 211 -4.50 12.03 3.92
CA TRP A 211 -3.51 13.10 3.84
C TRP A 211 -4.08 14.35 4.49
N THR A 212 -3.55 14.73 5.65
CA THR A 212 -3.84 16.03 6.26
C THR A 212 -2.75 17.00 5.87
N VAL A 213 -3.10 18.06 5.14
CA VAL A 213 -2.17 19.09 4.68
C VAL A 213 -2.52 20.41 5.36
N ALA A 214 -1.65 20.89 6.24
CA ALA A 214 -1.78 22.18 6.91
C ALA A 214 -0.75 23.17 6.37
N VAL A 215 -1.19 24.36 5.98
CA VAL A 215 -0.32 25.42 5.43
C VAL A 215 -0.26 26.58 6.40
N PHE A 216 0.97 26.99 6.73
CA PHE A 216 1.26 28.14 7.58
C PHE A 216 2.05 29.17 6.80
N ARG A 217 1.72 30.46 6.98
CA ARG A 217 2.52 31.58 6.50
C ARG A 217 3.60 31.91 7.52
N LEU A 218 4.84 32.04 7.05
CA LEU A 218 6.03 32.40 7.81
C LEU A 218 6.69 33.62 7.14
N GLY A 219 6.08 34.79 7.28
CA GLY A 219 6.45 35.99 6.54
C GLY A 219 6.11 35.84 5.06
N GLU A 220 7.11 35.90 4.19
CA GLU A 220 7.02 35.70 2.74
C GLU A 220 7.06 34.21 2.34
N CYS A 221 7.50 33.32 3.22
CA CYS A 221 7.58 31.88 2.97
C CYS A 221 6.38 31.13 3.56
N PHE A 222 6.25 29.86 3.19
CA PHE A 222 5.22 28.95 3.68
C PHE A 222 5.84 27.70 4.30
N ARG A 223 5.24 27.22 5.39
CA ARG A 223 5.45 25.88 5.94
C ARG A 223 4.25 25.00 5.60
N ILE A 224 4.51 23.81 5.08
CA ILE A 224 3.51 22.82 4.70
C ILE A 224 3.72 21.60 5.57
N ASP A 225 2.82 21.39 6.53
CA ASP A 225 2.83 20.22 7.40
C ASP A 225 1.91 19.15 6.80
N VAL A 226 2.47 17.98 6.50
CA VAL A 226 1.75 16.83 5.95
C VAL A 226 1.73 15.72 6.98
N THR A 227 0.53 15.19 7.26
CA THR A 227 0.34 14.00 8.07
C THR A 227 -0.34 12.92 7.25
N LEU A 228 0.27 11.74 7.22
CA LEU A 228 -0.32 10.53 6.67
C LEU A 228 -0.85 9.66 7.82
N SER A 229 -2.14 9.35 7.80
CA SER A 229 -2.84 8.59 8.84
C SER A 229 -3.90 7.66 8.24
N GLY A 230 -4.68 6.98 9.08
CA GLY A 230 -5.71 6.03 8.65
C GLY A 230 -5.15 4.67 8.23
N GLY A 231 -5.82 4.02 7.26
CA GLY A 231 -5.49 2.67 6.82
C GLY A 231 -5.63 1.61 7.91
N ILE A 232 -4.99 0.45 7.72
CA ILE A 232 -5.09 -0.68 8.67
C ILE A 232 -4.62 -0.34 10.09
N MET A 233 -3.68 0.60 10.23
CA MET A 233 -3.08 0.98 11.52
C MET A 233 -4.10 1.57 12.51
N GLU A 234 -5.20 2.13 12.00
CA GLU A 234 -6.24 2.80 12.78
C GLU A 234 -7.59 2.07 12.70
N ARG A 235 -7.65 0.91 12.03
CA ARG A 235 -8.86 0.09 11.95
C ARG A 235 -9.32 -0.34 13.35
N GLU A 236 -10.63 -0.20 13.62
CA GLU A 236 -11.23 -0.68 14.86
C GLU A 236 -11.00 -2.17 15.09
N ARG A 237 -10.91 -2.55 16.36
CA ARG A 237 -10.71 -3.94 16.77
C ARG A 237 -11.95 -4.75 16.40
N ILE A 238 -11.79 -5.64 15.42
CA ILE A 238 -12.76 -6.69 15.18
C ILE A 238 -12.58 -7.74 16.29
N PRO A 239 -13.67 -8.22 16.93
CA PRO A 239 -13.60 -9.29 17.93
C PRO A 239 -12.80 -10.50 17.44
N TRP A 240 -12.21 -11.22 18.38
CA TRP A 240 -11.37 -12.37 18.08
C TRP A 240 -12.17 -13.46 17.37
N PHE A 241 -11.72 -13.82 16.17
CA PHE A 241 -12.00 -15.10 15.53
C PHE A 241 -10.66 -15.82 15.33
N PRO A 242 -10.63 -17.15 15.18
CA PRO A 242 -9.40 -17.94 15.02
C PRO A 242 -8.75 -17.75 13.63
N TYR A 243 -8.30 -16.53 13.35
CA TYR A 243 -7.62 -16.15 12.11
C TYR A 243 -6.21 -16.77 12.04
N HIS A 244 -5.80 -17.20 10.83
CA HIS A 244 -4.51 -17.85 10.58
C HIS A 244 -3.44 -16.91 10.01
N GLY A 245 -3.83 -15.73 9.51
CA GLY A 245 -2.93 -14.71 8.98
C GLY A 245 -3.22 -13.31 9.50
N THR A 246 -2.21 -12.44 9.35
CA THR A 246 -2.28 -11.01 9.65
C THR A 246 -2.53 -10.23 8.38
N TYR A 247 -3.45 -9.27 8.44
CA TYR A 247 -3.61 -8.27 7.40
C TYR A 247 -2.45 -7.28 7.44
N SER A 248 -1.80 -7.05 6.29
CA SER A 248 -0.75 -6.04 6.14
C SER A 248 -0.85 -5.33 4.80
N GLU A 249 -0.32 -4.11 4.75
CA GLU A 249 -0.29 -3.26 3.56
C GLU A 249 1.13 -2.74 3.35
N ASN A 250 1.57 -2.69 2.10
CA ASN A 250 2.83 -2.09 1.71
C ASN A 250 2.55 -0.82 0.92
N LEU A 251 3.02 0.32 1.43
CA LEU A 251 2.93 1.62 0.76
C LEU A 251 4.34 2.13 0.43
N THR A 252 4.62 2.33 -0.86
CA THR A 252 5.93 2.75 -1.36
C THR A 252 5.94 4.22 -1.72
N ALA A 253 6.95 4.93 -1.20
CA ALA A 253 7.26 6.33 -1.53
C ALA A 253 6.02 7.27 -1.61
N PRO A 254 5.25 7.44 -0.50
CA PRO A 254 4.17 8.41 -0.48
C PRO A 254 4.72 9.84 -0.66
N TYR A 255 3.99 10.66 -1.42
CA TYR A 255 4.36 12.03 -1.72
C TYR A 255 3.15 12.97 -1.72
N LEU A 256 3.44 14.28 -1.64
CA LEU A 256 2.52 15.36 -1.94
C LEU A 256 3.12 16.17 -3.09
N ARG A 257 2.33 16.45 -4.11
CA ARG A 257 2.70 17.35 -5.19
C ARG A 257 1.72 18.52 -5.24
N ILE A 258 2.24 19.74 -5.34
CA ILE A 258 1.43 20.97 -5.34
C ILE A 258 1.62 21.66 -6.68
N VAL A 259 0.54 21.88 -7.41
CA VAL A 259 0.52 22.68 -8.63
C VAL A 259 -0.22 23.97 -8.31
N SER A 260 0.40 25.11 -8.62
CA SER A 260 -0.11 26.43 -8.28
C SER A 260 0.03 27.38 -9.46
N PRO A 261 -0.92 28.30 -9.72
CA PRO A 261 -0.74 29.33 -10.74
C PRO A 261 0.45 30.27 -10.47
N ALA A 262 0.88 30.37 -9.21
CA ALA A 262 1.89 31.33 -8.76
C ALA A 262 3.32 30.76 -8.70
N ALA A 263 3.52 29.46 -8.95
CA ALA A 263 4.81 28.81 -8.81
C ALA A 263 4.93 27.57 -9.69
N GLU A 264 6.17 27.15 -9.97
CA GLU A 264 6.41 25.83 -10.53
C GLU A 264 5.91 24.72 -9.59
N MET A 265 5.65 23.55 -10.17
CA MET A 265 5.18 22.36 -9.46
C MET A 265 6.14 21.96 -8.32
N LEU A 266 5.63 21.92 -7.10
CA LEU A 266 6.37 21.44 -5.94
C LEU A 266 6.17 19.93 -5.79
N SER A 267 7.26 19.15 -5.73
CA SER A 267 7.21 17.70 -5.45
C SER A 267 7.82 17.43 -4.08
N LEU A 268 7.01 16.93 -3.14
CA LEU A 268 7.33 16.82 -1.72
C LEU A 268 7.23 15.35 -1.28
N PRO A 269 8.33 14.58 -1.33
CA PRO A 269 8.34 13.18 -0.89
C PRO A 269 8.23 13.09 0.64
N LEU A 270 7.31 12.28 1.17
CA LEU A 270 7.18 12.10 2.63
C LEU A 270 8.23 11.14 3.18
N THR A 271 8.56 10.09 2.43
CA THR A 271 9.60 9.11 2.77
C THR A 271 10.04 8.36 1.51
N GLY A 272 11.33 8.02 1.41
CA GLY A 272 11.87 7.15 0.38
C GLY A 272 11.81 5.66 0.77
N LYS A 273 11.31 5.34 1.97
CA LYS A 273 11.21 3.98 2.48
C LYS A 273 9.84 3.36 2.16
N ASN A 274 9.82 2.04 2.02
CA ASN A 274 8.58 1.27 2.00
C ASN A 274 7.99 1.22 3.40
N LEU A 275 6.72 1.61 3.53
CA LEU A 275 5.96 1.55 4.77
C LEU A 275 5.17 0.25 4.78
N LEU A 276 5.57 -0.69 5.64
CA LEU A 276 4.78 -1.87 5.96
C LEU A 276 3.81 -1.51 7.08
N LEU A 277 2.53 -1.34 6.75
CA LEU A 277 1.46 -1.04 7.68
C LEU A 277 0.83 -2.37 8.14
N LYS A 278 0.88 -2.61 9.45
CA LYS A 278 0.31 -3.82 10.07
C LYS A 278 -0.28 -3.45 11.42
N ASN A 279 -1.46 -3.98 11.73
CA ASN A 279 -2.03 -3.85 13.07
C ASN A 279 -1.10 -4.54 14.10
N PRO A 280 -0.61 -3.83 15.14
CA PRO A 280 0.38 -4.34 16.09
C PRO A 280 -0.14 -5.45 17.04
N LEU A 281 -1.40 -5.85 16.94
CA LEU A 281 -2.08 -6.74 17.89
C LEU A 281 -1.96 -8.24 17.55
N ASP A 282 -1.21 -8.61 16.52
CA ASP A 282 -1.22 -9.97 15.95
C ASP A 282 -0.02 -10.84 16.37
N LYS A 283 -0.23 -11.67 17.41
CA LYS A 283 0.72 -12.69 17.91
C LYS A 283 0.84 -13.96 17.04
N TYR A 284 0.44 -13.93 15.76
CA TYR A 284 0.21 -15.15 14.98
C TYR A 284 1.36 -15.55 14.02
N PHE A 285 1.88 -16.76 14.33
CA PHE A 285 2.59 -17.81 13.59
C PHE A 285 3.58 -17.56 12.43
N TYR A 286 3.52 -16.50 11.61
CA TYR A 286 4.35 -16.47 10.38
C TYR A 286 5.17 -15.21 10.09
N MET A 287 5.01 -14.09 10.82
CA MET A 287 5.77 -12.87 10.49
C MET A 287 6.46 -12.14 11.64
N GLU A 288 6.27 -12.53 12.91
CA GLU A 288 6.91 -11.83 14.04
C GLU A 288 8.45 -11.96 14.07
N GLY A 289 9.06 -12.71 13.15
CA GLY A 289 10.51 -12.94 13.09
C GLY A 289 11.25 -12.38 11.86
N ILE A 290 10.58 -11.76 10.89
CA ILE A 290 11.23 -11.31 9.64
C ILE A 290 11.11 -9.79 9.48
N GLY A 291 12.15 -9.07 9.88
CA GLY A 291 12.49 -7.73 9.33
C GLY A 291 11.46 -6.60 9.45
N TYR A 292 10.42 -6.72 10.29
CA TYR A 292 9.42 -5.67 10.46
C TYR A 292 9.99 -4.46 11.22
N GLU A 293 10.32 -3.39 10.49
CA GLU A 293 10.58 -2.07 11.07
C GLU A 293 9.25 -1.33 11.18
N LYS A 294 8.75 -1.15 12.41
CA LYS A 294 7.50 -0.43 12.65
C LYS A 294 7.62 0.99 12.10
N PRO A 295 6.81 1.40 11.12
CA PRO A 295 6.90 2.74 10.57
C PRO A 295 6.45 3.78 11.61
N PRO A 296 6.99 5.00 11.57
CA PRO A 296 6.47 6.11 12.35
C PRO A 296 5.06 6.45 11.84
N TRP A 297 4.03 6.04 12.58
CA TRP A 297 2.62 6.23 12.22
C TRP A 297 1.83 6.91 13.35
N PRO A 298 1.06 7.98 13.07
CA PRO A 298 0.95 8.72 11.80
C PRO A 298 2.31 9.27 11.32
N LEU A 299 2.58 9.20 10.01
CA LEU A 299 3.80 9.75 9.44
C LEU A 299 3.64 11.26 9.28
N ARG A 300 4.54 12.03 9.90
CA ARG A 300 4.51 13.50 9.89
C ARG A 300 5.76 14.07 9.23
N ARG A 301 5.56 15.04 8.34
CA ARG A 301 6.61 15.76 7.62
C ARG A 301 6.27 17.23 7.48
N SER A 302 7.28 18.07 7.48
CA SER A 302 7.16 19.52 7.25
C SER A 302 8.05 19.93 6.09
N PHE A 303 7.49 20.66 5.14
CA PHE A 303 8.18 21.21 3.98
C PHE A 303 8.11 22.73 3.98
N TYR A 304 9.00 23.38 3.23
CA TYR A 304 9.07 24.84 3.15
C TYR A 304 9.08 25.31 1.70
N ALA A 305 8.33 26.37 1.39
CA ALA A 305 8.21 26.91 0.03
C ALA A 305 8.30 28.43 0.03
N ASN A 306 8.97 29.01 -0.98
CA ASN A 306 9.10 30.46 -1.13
C ASN A 306 7.88 31.11 -1.78
N ALA A 307 7.15 30.38 -2.63
CA ALA A 307 5.98 30.92 -3.32
C ALA A 307 5.03 29.79 -3.71
N PHE A 308 3.74 29.98 -3.43
CA PHE A 308 2.60 29.36 -4.11
C PHE A 308 1.33 30.07 -3.62
N ASP A 309 0.21 29.90 -4.32
CA ASP A 309 -1.11 30.39 -3.90
C ASP A 309 -1.87 29.29 -3.14
N PRO A 310 -2.01 29.36 -1.80
CA PRO A 310 -2.66 28.31 -1.04
C PRO A 310 -4.15 28.14 -1.38
N ASP A 311 -4.83 29.15 -1.88
CA ASP A 311 -6.28 29.07 -2.12
C ASP A 311 -6.60 28.57 -3.53
N ARG A 312 -5.67 28.74 -4.48
CA ARG A 312 -5.85 28.34 -5.89
C ARG A 312 -4.96 27.17 -6.34
N SER A 313 -4.36 26.45 -5.40
CA SER A 313 -3.52 25.29 -5.70
C SER A 313 -4.31 24.00 -5.86
N LEU A 314 -3.68 23.03 -6.51
CA LEU A 314 -4.10 21.64 -6.59
C LEU A 314 -3.14 20.77 -5.77
N LEU A 315 -3.70 19.92 -4.92
CA LEU A 315 -2.93 18.93 -4.16
C LEU A 315 -3.05 17.57 -4.84
N PHE A 316 -1.93 17.01 -5.24
CA PHE A 316 -1.78 15.66 -5.75
C PHE A 316 -1.18 14.81 -4.63
N CYS A 317 -2.06 14.18 -3.84
CA CYS A 317 -1.66 13.25 -2.79
C CYS A 317 -1.45 11.88 -3.46
N GLY A 318 -0.27 11.27 -3.36
CA GLY A 318 0.04 10.08 -4.15
C GLY A 318 1.06 9.13 -3.52
N TYR A 319 1.24 8.00 -4.19
CA TYR A 319 2.27 6.99 -3.90
C TYR A 319 2.74 6.31 -5.19
N GLU A 320 3.89 5.64 -5.14
CA GLU A 320 4.43 4.88 -6.28
C GLU A 320 3.81 3.49 -6.40
N TYR A 321 3.61 2.80 -5.28
CA TYR A 321 3.03 1.46 -5.28
C TYR A 321 2.32 1.15 -3.97
N TYR A 322 1.16 0.48 -4.09
CA TYR A 322 0.43 -0.09 -2.98
C TYR A 322 0.15 -1.58 -3.23
N CYS A 323 0.27 -2.39 -2.18
CA CYS A 323 -0.15 -3.79 -2.20
C CYS A 323 -0.58 -4.24 -0.81
N SER A 324 -1.74 -4.87 -0.71
CA SER A 324 -2.07 -5.77 0.40
C SER A 324 -1.77 -7.21 -0.04
N PRO A 325 -0.75 -7.89 0.53
CA PRO A 325 -0.37 -9.24 0.11
C PRO A 325 -1.48 -10.27 0.33
N VAL A 326 -2.44 -9.95 1.19
CA VAL A 326 -3.50 -10.85 1.62
C VAL A 326 -4.81 -10.60 0.86
N THR A 327 -5.18 -9.34 0.68
CA THR A 327 -6.46 -8.96 0.06
C THR A 327 -6.23 -8.05 -1.12
N GLY A 328 -6.96 -8.27 -2.20
CA GLY A 328 -6.89 -7.35 -3.33
C GLY A 328 -5.50 -7.26 -3.94
N LYS A 329 -4.70 -8.33 -3.86
CA LYS A 329 -3.45 -8.48 -4.62
C LYS A 329 -3.71 -8.27 -6.12
N ALA A 330 -4.91 -8.64 -6.59
CA ALA A 330 -5.37 -8.38 -7.95
C ALA A 330 -5.47 -6.90 -8.31
N PHE A 331 -5.64 -6.03 -7.32
CA PHE A 331 -5.70 -4.58 -7.48
C PHE A 331 -4.35 -3.89 -7.17
N ALA A 332 -3.39 -4.60 -6.58
CA ALA A 332 -2.09 -4.03 -6.22
C ALA A 332 -1.45 -3.32 -7.42
N GLY A 333 -0.91 -2.12 -7.19
CA GLY A 333 -0.46 -1.28 -8.29
C GLY A 333 -0.12 0.14 -7.87
N GLY A 334 0.09 0.97 -8.88
CA GLY A 334 0.55 2.35 -8.79
C GLY A 334 1.45 2.69 -9.98
N PRO A 335 1.90 3.95 -10.13
CA PRO A 335 1.66 5.07 -9.22
C PRO A 335 0.21 5.55 -9.25
N SER A 336 -0.29 6.04 -8.12
CA SER A 336 -1.67 6.53 -8.01
C SER A 336 -1.76 7.82 -7.20
N GLU A 337 -2.72 8.68 -7.55
CA GLU A 337 -2.93 9.99 -6.97
C GLU A 337 -4.43 10.28 -6.72
N THR A 338 -4.70 11.03 -5.66
CA THR A 338 -5.95 11.77 -5.45
C THR A 338 -5.66 13.25 -5.61
N VAL A 339 -6.39 13.90 -6.52
CA VAL A 339 -6.24 15.34 -6.82
C VAL A 339 -7.36 16.12 -6.15
N TYR A 340 -6.98 17.08 -5.31
CA TYR A 340 -7.87 17.93 -4.54
C TYR A 340 -7.74 19.40 -4.96
N SER A 341 -8.86 20.06 -5.27
CA SER A 341 -8.91 21.50 -5.53
C SER A 341 -9.01 22.25 -4.22
N CYS A 342 -8.05 23.15 -3.96
CA CYS A 342 -8.13 24.02 -2.79
C CYS A 342 -9.21 25.10 -2.97
N ALA A 343 -9.43 25.56 -4.20
CA ALA A 343 -10.43 26.58 -4.50
C ALA A 343 -11.86 26.02 -4.38
N GLU A 344 -12.11 24.82 -4.91
CA GLU A 344 -13.44 24.19 -4.95
C GLU A 344 -13.69 23.27 -3.74
N ARG A 345 -12.65 23.03 -2.92
CA ARG A 345 -12.64 22.16 -1.74
C ARG A 345 -13.20 20.75 -1.98
N LYS A 346 -13.00 20.21 -3.18
CA LYS A 346 -13.46 18.87 -3.58
C LYS A 346 -12.35 18.08 -4.27
N ILE A 347 -12.53 16.77 -4.26
CA ILE A 347 -11.69 15.86 -5.03
C ILE A 347 -12.15 15.90 -6.49
N LEU A 348 -11.18 16.03 -7.38
CA LEU A 348 -11.38 16.22 -8.82
C LEU A 348 -11.02 14.97 -9.62
N TYR A 349 -10.04 14.22 -9.14
CA TYR A 349 -9.53 13.03 -9.80
C TYR A 349 -8.98 12.06 -8.77
N ARG A 350 -9.12 10.76 -9.06
CA ARG A 350 -8.60 9.66 -8.23
C ARG A 350 -8.23 8.49 -9.12
N GLY A 351 -6.98 8.06 -9.16
CA GLY A 351 -6.56 6.90 -9.96
C GLY A 351 -5.07 6.91 -10.28
N GLU A 352 -4.69 6.44 -11.47
CA GLU A 352 -3.30 6.45 -11.93
C GLU A 352 -2.68 7.86 -11.86
N SER A 353 -1.40 7.97 -11.48
CA SER A 353 -0.74 9.28 -11.36
C SER A 353 -0.74 10.02 -12.70
N LEU A 354 -1.15 11.28 -12.67
CA LEU A 354 -1.19 12.19 -13.83
C LEU A 354 0.14 12.96 -13.95
N SER A 355 1.28 12.33 -13.69
CA SER A 355 2.60 12.95 -13.91
C SER A 355 2.77 13.39 -15.37
N SER A 356 3.71 14.31 -15.63
CA SER A 356 3.92 14.94 -16.94
C SER A 356 4.14 13.92 -18.05
N GLY A 357 3.08 13.60 -18.80
CA GLY A 357 3.08 12.67 -19.93
C GLY A 357 2.17 11.44 -19.76
N ASN A 358 1.73 11.14 -18.54
CA ASN A 358 0.81 10.05 -18.30
C ASN A 358 -0.62 10.39 -18.74
N ILE A 359 -1.31 9.38 -19.24
CA ILE A 359 -2.73 9.44 -19.59
C ILE A 359 -3.38 8.23 -18.96
N ARG A 360 -4.32 8.48 -18.05
CA ARG A 360 -5.20 7.41 -17.60
C ARG A 360 -6.24 7.20 -18.68
N ILE A 361 -6.43 5.95 -19.05
CA ILE A 361 -7.54 5.49 -19.89
C ILE A 361 -8.35 4.46 -19.11
N GLU A 362 -9.66 4.67 -19.09
CA GLU A 362 -10.65 3.85 -18.40
C GLU A 362 -11.69 3.34 -19.38
N LEU A 363 -12.18 2.13 -19.14
CA LEU A 363 -13.31 1.57 -19.87
C LEU A 363 -14.57 1.77 -19.01
N GLY A 364 -15.50 2.57 -19.48
CA GLY A 364 -16.85 2.67 -18.94
C GLY A 364 -17.80 1.72 -19.65
N SER A 365 -18.87 1.32 -18.97
CA SER A 365 -19.98 0.55 -19.55
C SER A 365 -21.31 1.22 -19.22
N GLN A 366 -22.37 0.89 -19.96
CA GLN A 366 -23.70 1.42 -19.69
C GLN A 366 -24.10 1.24 -18.21
N GLU A 367 -24.61 2.30 -17.58
CA GLU A 367 -25.05 2.21 -16.19
C GLU A 367 -26.35 1.40 -16.06
N GLU A 368 -27.30 1.61 -16.96
CA GLU A 368 -28.62 0.99 -16.91
C GLU A 368 -28.59 -0.45 -17.45
N LYS A 369 -28.00 -1.35 -16.65
CA LYS A 369 -27.90 -2.77 -16.96
C LYS A 369 -29.13 -3.55 -16.51
N ARG A 370 -29.53 -4.58 -17.25
CA ARG A 370 -30.73 -5.39 -16.93
C ARG A 370 -30.66 -6.04 -15.54
N ILE A 371 -29.46 -6.39 -15.08
CA ILE A 371 -29.24 -7.02 -13.77
C ILE A 371 -29.69 -6.14 -12.58
N LEU A 372 -29.73 -4.82 -12.74
CA LEU A 372 -30.16 -3.89 -11.70
C LEU A 372 -31.58 -4.15 -11.22
N HIS A 373 -32.46 -4.59 -12.11
CA HIS A 373 -33.86 -4.88 -11.80
C HIS A 373 -34.05 -6.16 -10.99
N ALA A 374 -33.05 -7.03 -10.96
CA ALA A 374 -33.09 -8.30 -10.25
C ALA A 374 -32.42 -8.22 -8.86
N ILE A 375 -31.86 -7.07 -8.47
CA ILE A 375 -31.34 -6.83 -7.12
C ILE A 375 -32.52 -6.66 -6.15
N PRO A 376 -32.65 -7.48 -5.08
CA PRO A 376 -33.80 -7.41 -4.17
C PRO A 376 -33.91 -6.02 -3.50
N PRO A 377 -35.11 -5.38 -3.51
CA PRO A 377 -35.34 -4.08 -2.89
C PRO A 377 -34.98 -4.01 -1.41
N GLU A 378 -35.19 -5.11 -0.70
CA GLU A 378 -34.96 -5.28 0.73
C GLU A 378 -33.57 -5.79 1.09
N HIS A 379 -32.67 -6.00 0.12
CA HIS A 379 -31.32 -6.51 0.38
C HIS A 379 -30.53 -5.54 1.30
N PRO A 380 -29.84 -6.01 2.37
CA PRO A 380 -29.21 -5.11 3.35
C PRO A 380 -28.14 -4.20 2.73
N LEU A 381 -27.42 -4.73 1.74
CA LEU A 381 -26.37 -4.02 0.99
C LEU A 381 -26.82 -3.49 -0.38
N ARG A 382 -28.13 -3.30 -0.62
CA ARG A 382 -28.67 -2.92 -1.93
C ARG A 382 -27.97 -1.72 -2.57
N LYS A 383 -27.69 -0.66 -1.79
CA LYS A 383 -27.01 0.55 -2.30
C LYS A 383 -25.64 0.22 -2.90
N LYS A 384 -24.86 -0.63 -2.23
CA LYS A 384 -23.54 -1.07 -2.70
C LYS A 384 -23.67 -1.97 -3.94
N ALA A 385 -24.62 -2.91 -3.93
CA ALA A 385 -24.89 -3.80 -5.05
C ALA A 385 -25.29 -3.07 -6.34
N VAL A 386 -26.10 -2.02 -6.22
CA VAL A 386 -26.48 -1.15 -7.35
C VAL A 386 -25.26 -0.43 -7.92
N VAL A 387 -24.41 0.14 -7.05
CA VAL A 387 -23.17 0.80 -7.49
C VAL A 387 -22.25 -0.19 -8.20
N PHE A 388 -22.07 -1.40 -7.65
CA PHE A 388 -21.28 -2.47 -8.27
C PHE A 388 -21.81 -2.81 -9.68
N ALA A 389 -23.11 -3.06 -9.82
CA ALA A 389 -23.71 -3.43 -11.09
C ALA A 389 -23.63 -2.30 -12.14
N LYS A 390 -23.76 -1.03 -11.72
CA LYS A 390 -23.61 0.13 -12.61
C LYS A 390 -22.20 0.26 -13.14
N LYS A 391 -21.19 0.13 -12.28
CA LYS A 391 -19.79 0.40 -12.64
C LYS A 391 -19.10 -0.76 -13.35
N ASN A 392 -19.38 -1.99 -12.95
CA ASN A 392 -18.63 -3.17 -13.40
C ASN A 392 -19.27 -3.83 -14.63
N HIS A 393 -18.50 -4.61 -15.37
CA HIS A 393 -18.84 -5.04 -16.72
C HIS A 393 -19.52 -6.41 -16.77
N PHE A 394 -20.68 -6.53 -16.10
CA PHE A 394 -21.51 -7.74 -16.09
C PHE A 394 -22.83 -7.50 -16.83
N PHE A 395 -23.07 -8.28 -17.89
CA PHE A 395 -24.24 -8.14 -18.75
C PHE A 395 -25.05 -9.45 -18.78
N LEU A 396 -26.34 -9.36 -19.07
CA LEU A 396 -27.18 -10.55 -19.31
C LEU A 396 -27.22 -10.92 -20.80
N GLU A 397 -27.44 -12.19 -21.09
CA GLU A 397 -27.63 -12.67 -22.45
C GLU A 397 -28.75 -11.91 -23.18
N GLY A 398 -28.47 -11.53 -24.43
CA GLY A 398 -29.36 -10.70 -25.24
C GLY A 398 -29.36 -9.21 -24.87
N GLU A 399 -28.63 -8.79 -23.84
CA GLU A 399 -28.39 -7.38 -23.55
C GLU A 399 -27.32 -6.80 -24.49
N PRO A 400 -27.53 -5.62 -25.10
CA PRO A 400 -26.48 -4.94 -25.83
C PRO A 400 -25.36 -4.54 -24.88
N CYS A 401 -24.11 -4.86 -25.19
CA CYS A 401 -22.96 -4.48 -24.36
C CYS A 401 -22.39 -3.16 -24.91
N ARG A 402 -22.70 -2.03 -24.27
CA ARG A 402 -22.22 -0.70 -24.65
C ARG A 402 -21.11 -0.23 -23.73
N PHE A 403 -20.10 0.37 -24.36
CA PHE A 403 -18.89 0.83 -23.72
C PHE A 403 -18.50 2.21 -24.25
N HIS A 404 -17.72 2.92 -23.44
CA HIS A 404 -16.99 4.12 -23.83
C HIS A 404 -15.63 4.12 -23.13
N PHE A 405 -14.70 4.90 -23.66
CA PHE A 405 -13.42 5.18 -23.03
C PHE A 405 -13.38 6.61 -22.50
N ASP A 406 -12.98 6.75 -21.25
CA ASP A 406 -12.67 8.02 -20.61
C ASP A 406 -11.16 8.16 -20.41
N LEU A 407 -10.65 9.36 -20.69
CA LEU A 407 -9.23 9.66 -20.62
C LEU A 407 -9.00 10.91 -19.79
N HIS A 408 -8.08 10.82 -18.84
CA HIS A 408 -7.67 11.92 -17.99
C HIS A 408 -6.17 12.20 -18.13
N THR A 409 -5.80 13.46 -18.32
CA THR A 409 -4.41 13.87 -18.54
C THR A 409 -4.20 15.35 -18.22
N LEU A 410 -2.95 15.75 -17.96
CA LEU A 410 -2.54 17.15 -17.91
C LEU A 410 -2.10 17.70 -19.28
N LYS A 411 -1.95 16.83 -20.29
CA LYS A 411 -1.46 17.22 -21.62
C LYS A 411 -2.60 17.64 -22.53
N GLN A 412 -2.41 18.77 -23.23
CA GLN A 412 -3.27 19.14 -24.33
C GLN A 412 -2.90 18.39 -25.61
N PHE A 413 -3.90 17.89 -26.32
CA PHE A 413 -3.74 17.27 -27.63
C PHE A 413 -4.40 18.14 -28.70
N PRO A 414 -3.81 18.24 -29.90
CA PRO A 414 -4.49 18.83 -31.05
C PRO A 414 -5.74 18.01 -31.44
N ASP A 415 -6.76 18.70 -31.94
CA ASP A 415 -8.01 18.07 -32.36
C ASP A 415 -7.77 16.95 -33.37
N GLY A 416 -8.36 15.78 -33.10
CA GLY A 416 -8.33 14.62 -34.01
C GLY A 416 -7.04 13.80 -34.04
N GLU A 417 -6.00 14.20 -33.30
CA GLU A 417 -4.75 13.43 -33.18
C GLU A 417 -4.87 12.22 -32.25
N LEU A 418 -5.67 12.36 -31.18
CA LEU A 418 -5.83 11.33 -30.16
C LEU A 418 -6.94 10.35 -30.58
N ARG A 419 -6.65 9.04 -30.56
CA ARG A 419 -7.59 7.97 -30.96
C ARG A 419 -7.43 6.74 -30.09
N VAL A 420 -8.53 6.02 -29.90
CA VAL A 420 -8.52 4.71 -29.23
C VAL A 420 -8.82 3.64 -30.26
N GLU A 421 -7.88 2.73 -30.46
CA GLU A 421 -8.10 1.48 -31.20
C GLU A 421 -8.53 0.41 -30.21
N HIS A 422 -9.55 -0.38 -30.52
CA HIS A 422 -9.98 -1.49 -29.66
C HIS A 422 -10.28 -2.75 -30.46
N THR A 423 -10.00 -3.90 -29.83
CA THR A 423 -10.19 -5.24 -30.38
C THR A 423 -10.94 -6.10 -29.37
N LEU A 424 -11.96 -6.83 -29.83
CA LEU A 424 -12.70 -7.77 -29.01
C LEU A 424 -12.00 -9.14 -29.02
N LEU A 425 -11.72 -9.68 -27.84
CA LEU A 425 -11.11 -10.99 -27.66
C LEU A 425 -12.03 -11.92 -26.86
N ASN A 426 -11.91 -13.23 -27.05
CA ASN A 426 -12.54 -14.22 -26.18
C ASN A 426 -11.75 -14.41 -24.86
N ALA A 427 -12.19 -15.36 -24.03
CA ALA A 427 -11.54 -15.71 -22.77
C ALA A 427 -10.10 -16.24 -22.92
N PHE A 428 -9.76 -16.80 -24.08
CA PHE A 428 -8.43 -17.33 -24.42
C PHE A 428 -7.57 -16.32 -25.21
N LEU A 429 -8.03 -15.06 -25.29
CA LEU A 429 -7.36 -13.95 -25.96
C LEU A 429 -7.30 -14.05 -27.49
N GLU A 430 -8.13 -14.89 -28.08
CA GLU A 430 -8.27 -14.98 -29.54
C GLU A 430 -9.16 -13.84 -30.03
N GLU A 431 -8.75 -13.19 -31.14
CA GLU A 431 -9.49 -12.09 -31.74
C GLU A 431 -10.81 -12.57 -32.34
N LEU A 432 -11.90 -11.91 -31.94
CA LEU A 432 -13.25 -12.20 -32.45
C LEU A 432 -13.72 -11.20 -33.52
N ALA A 433 -13.03 -10.07 -33.64
CA ALA A 433 -13.35 -9.02 -34.59
C ALA A 433 -12.10 -8.20 -34.94
N GLU A 434 -12.09 -7.66 -36.15
CA GLU A 434 -11.06 -6.70 -36.59
C GLU A 434 -11.00 -5.47 -35.65
N PRO A 435 -9.80 -4.89 -35.44
CA PRO A 435 -9.64 -3.68 -34.65
C PRO A 435 -10.50 -2.52 -35.19
N ARG A 436 -11.14 -1.79 -34.27
CA ARG A 436 -11.94 -0.60 -34.58
C ARG A 436 -11.30 0.64 -33.98
N THR A 437 -11.40 1.76 -34.68
CA THR A 437 -10.85 3.04 -34.21
C THR A 437 -11.96 3.99 -33.81
N LEU A 438 -11.84 4.58 -32.62
CA LEU A 438 -12.73 5.59 -32.09
C LEU A 438 -11.98 6.92 -31.99
N SER A 439 -12.65 7.98 -32.43
CA SER A 439 -12.20 9.35 -32.17
C SER A 439 -12.57 9.75 -30.76
N VAL A 440 -11.67 10.47 -30.09
CA VAL A 440 -11.94 11.07 -28.78
C VAL A 440 -12.36 12.52 -28.95
N ARG A 441 -13.17 13.01 -28.02
CA ARG A 441 -13.64 14.38 -27.94
C ARG A 441 -13.33 14.92 -26.55
N GLU A 442 -12.80 16.15 -26.49
CA GLU A 442 -12.62 16.85 -25.21
C GLU A 442 -13.99 17.27 -24.66
N GLU A 443 -14.24 16.98 -23.39
CA GLU A 443 -15.40 17.48 -22.65
C GLU A 443 -15.08 18.81 -21.96
N GLU A 444 -16.12 19.55 -21.59
CA GLU A 444 -15.98 20.87 -20.98
C GLU A 444 -15.21 20.78 -19.65
N THR A 445 -14.05 21.44 -19.58
CA THR A 445 -13.13 21.38 -18.45
C THR A 445 -13.65 22.19 -17.26
N SER A 446 -13.43 21.71 -16.02
CA SER A 446 -13.67 22.53 -14.83
C SER A 446 -12.81 23.80 -14.87
N PRO A 447 -13.34 24.98 -14.53
CA PRO A 447 -12.63 26.26 -14.64
C PRO A 447 -11.34 26.36 -13.80
N CYS A 448 -11.07 25.43 -12.87
CA CYS A 448 -9.85 25.40 -12.06
C CYS A 448 -8.77 24.40 -12.50
N LEU A 449 -8.86 23.70 -13.64
CA LEU A 449 -8.04 22.49 -13.84
C LEU A 449 -7.37 22.34 -15.20
N GLU A 450 -6.04 22.30 -15.15
CA GLU A 450 -5.16 21.74 -16.18
C GLU A 450 -5.42 20.24 -16.46
N ILE A 451 -6.32 19.57 -15.72
CA ILE A 451 -6.75 18.19 -16.02
C ILE A 451 -7.82 18.23 -17.11
N ARG A 452 -7.47 17.69 -18.27
CA ARG A 452 -8.35 17.52 -19.42
C ARG A 452 -9.01 16.15 -19.37
N HIS A 453 -10.29 16.13 -19.73
CA HIS A 453 -11.09 14.93 -19.86
C HIS A 453 -11.48 14.76 -21.33
N TYR A 454 -11.06 13.63 -21.91
CA TYR A 454 -11.49 13.23 -23.24
C TYR A 454 -12.37 11.99 -23.12
N THR A 455 -13.42 11.92 -23.91
CA THR A 455 -14.29 10.74 -23.96
C THR A 455 -14.52 10.30 -25.40
N THR A 456 -14.88 9.04 -25.59
CA THR A 456 -15.31 8.50 -26.88
C THR A 456 -16.83 8.44 -26.94
N ARG A 457 -17.40 8.41 -28.15
CA ARG A 457 -18.81 8.04 -28.29
C ARG A 457 -19.00 6.59 -27.85
N GLU A 458 -20.14 6.29 -27.25
CA GLU A 458 -20.51 4.91 -26.93
C GLU A 458 -20.47 4.03 -28.19
N PHE A 459 -19.90 2.84 -28.05
CA PHE A 459 -19.90 1.79 -29.06
C PHE A 459 -20.54 0.53 -28.49
N GLU A 460 -21.13 -0.27 -29.37
CA GLU A 460 -21.94 -1.43 -28.98
C GLU A 460 -21.39 -2.73 -29.55
N LEU A 461 -21.34 -3.76 -28.69
CA LEU A 461 -21.12 -5.16 -29.06
C LEU A 461 -22.47 -5.89 -28.94
N LYS A 462 -22.95 -6.44 -30.06
CA LYS A 462 -24.24 -7.11 -30.17
C LYS A 462 -24.08 -8.62 -30.28
N ASN A 463 -25.11 -9.35 -29.86
CA ASN A 463 -25.25 -10.79 -30.07
C ASN A 463 -24.08 -11.63 -29.53
N LEU A 464 -23.44 -11.17 -28.45
CA LEU A 464 -22.43 -11.96 -27.77
C LEU A 464 -23.11 -13.15 -27.08
N ARG A 465 -22.53 -14.34 -27.27
CA ARG A 465 -22.95 -15.52 -26.52
C ARG A 465 -22.52 -15.38 -25.05
N PRO A 466 -23.16 -16.06 -24.10
CA PRO A 466 -22.69 -16.12 -22.72
C PRO A 466 -21.21 -16.52 -22.66
N GLY A 467 -20.41 -15.80 -21.87
CA GLY A 467 -18.97 -16.00 -21.79
C GLY A 467 -18.22 -14.83 -21.16
N VAL A 468 -16.91 -15.00 -21.01
CA VAL A 468 -15.93 -13.98 -20.61
C VAL A 468 -15.24 -13.49 -21.88
N TYR A 469 -15.10 -12.17 -21.95
CA TYR A 469 -14.53 -11.48 -23.09
C TYR A 469 -13.54 -10.42 -22.62
N HIS A 470 -12.74 -9.92 -23.56
CA HIS A 470 -11.85 -8.79 -23.31
C HIS A 470 -12.00 -7.72 -24.37
N LEU A 471 -11.86 -6.48 -23.92
CA LEU A 471 -11.51 -5.36 -24.79
C LEU A 471 -10.03 -5.07 -24.58
N ALA A 472 -9.22 -5.38 -25.59
CA ALA A 472 -7.85 -4.88 -25.69
C ALA A 472 -7.91 -3.54 -26.42
N PHE A 473 -7.25 -2.51 -25.89
CA PHE A 473 -7.32 -1.17 -26.47
C PHE A 473 -6.00 -0.43 -26.37
N ARG A 474 -5.73 0.34 -27.42
CA ARG A 474 -4.50 1.10 -27.67
C ARG A 474 -4.84 2.57 -27.82
N LEU A 475 -4.20 3.39 -27.00
CA LEU A 475 -4.27 4.84 -27.11
C LEU A 475 -3.17 5.34 -28.05
N ARG A 476 -3.52 6.11 -29.06
CA ARG A 476 -2.58 6.64 -30.06
C ARG A 476 -2.69 8.14 -30.24
N GLN A 477 -1.54 8.77 -30.48
CA GLN A 477 -1.41 10.13 -31.01
C GLN A 477 -0.83 10.02 -32.43
N GLY A 478 -1.67 10.19 -33.45
CA GLY A 478 -1.29 9.89 -34.82
C GLY A 478 -0.83 8.43 -34.95
N ASN A 479 0.42 8.22 -35.36
CA ASN A 479 1.03 6.88 -35.47
C ASN A 479 1.75 6.42 -34.19
N HIS A 480 1.86 7.28 -33.17
CA HIS A 480 2.58 6.98 -31.96
C HIS A 480 1.67 6.29 -30.93
N LEU A 481 2.09 5.13 -30.42
CA LEU A 481 1.40 4.41 -29.35
C LEU A 481 1.75 5.05 -28.00
N LEU A 482 0.74 5.55 -27.30
CA LEU A 482 0.88 6.14 -25.96
C LEU A 482 0.69 5.11 -24.85
N GLY A 483 -0.12 4.08 -25.10
CA GLY A 483 -0.35 3.00 -24.13
C GLY A 483 -1.29 1.93 -24.65
N GLU A 484 -1.23 0.76 -24.02
CA GLU A 484 -2.11 -0.37 -24.29
C GLU A 484 -2.62 -0.93 -22.96
N LYS A 485 -3.92 -1.23 -22.89
CA LYS A 485 -4.54 -1.92 -21.76
C LYS A 485 -5.53 -2.96 -22.24
N ARG A 486 -5.92 -3.82 -21.31
CA ARG A 486 -6.97 -4.81 -21.49
C ARG A 486 -7.91 -4.76 -20.29
N ARG A 487 -9.19 -4.96 -20.55
CA ARG A 487 -10.23 -5.12 -19.52
C ARG A 487 -11.09 -6.32 -19.84
N ALA A 488 -11.45 -7.09 -18.82
CA ALA A 488 -12.36 -8.21 -18.94
C ALA A 488 -13.81 -7.73 -18.75
N PHE A 489 -14.74 -8.44 -19.37
CA PHE A 489 -16.16 -8.31 -19.10
C PHE A 489 -16.87 -9.64 -19.27
N GLU A 490 -18.11 -9.72 -18.79
CA GLU A 490 -18.86 -10.96 -18.72
C GLU A 490 -20.28 -10.80 -19.27
N VAL A 491 -20.68 -11.76 -20.10
CA VAL A 491 -22.08 -11.97 -20.51
C VAL A 491 -22.58 -13.26 -19.85
N MET A 492 -23.60 -13.15 -19.01
CA MET A 492 -24.16 -14.26 -18.24
C MET A 492 -25.39 -14.81 -18.93
N SER A 493 -25.52 -16.14 -18.94
CA SER A 493 -26.76 -16.79 -19.36
C SER A 493 -27.76 -16.85 -18.20
N GLU A 494 -28.99 -17.30 -18.45
CA GLU A 494 -29.98 -17.53 -17.38
C GLU A 494 -29.59 -18.63 -16.38
N SER A 495 -28.60 -19.48 -16.70
CA SER A 495 -28.29 -20.68 -15.91
C SER A 495 -26.82 -20.83 -15.52
N ALA A 496 -25.93 -20.00 -16.06
CA ALA A 496 -24.49 -20.12 -15.87
C ALA A 496 -23.81 -18.76 -15.95
N SER A 497 -22.79 -18.60 -15.12
CA SER A 497 -21.84 -17.49 -15.18
C SER A 497 -20.99 -17.55 -16.45
N GLY A 498 -20.43 -16.41 -16.84
CA GLY A 498 -19.52 -16.28 -17.97
C GLY A 498 -18.32 -17.22 -17.93
N PRO A 499 -17.61 -17.39 -16.79
CA PRO A 499 -16.53 -18.37 -16.68
C PRO A 499 -16.95 -19.78 -17.12
N ARG A 500 -18.11 -20.24 -16.64
CA ARG A 500 -18.64 -21.56 -16.96
C ARG A 500 -19.05 -21.66 -18.42
N ALA A 501 -19.73 -20.65 -18.94
CA ALA A 501 -20.12 -20.60 -20.34
C ALA A 501 -18.90 -20.58 -21.30
N SER A 502 -17.76 -20.06 -20.83
CA SER A 502 -16.49 -20.03 -21.57
C SER A 502 -15.68 -21.32 -21.46
N ASN A 503 -16.16 -22.33 -20.74
CA ASN A 503 -15.42 -23.56 -20.41
C ASN A 503 -14.09 -23.29 -19.70
N LEU A 504 -14.01 -22.23 -18.89
CA LEU A 504 -12.84 -21.98 -18.07
C LEU A 504 -12.77 -23.00 -16.91
N PRO A 505 -11.56 -23.27 -16.38
CA PRO A 505 -11.43 -24.04 -15.16
C PRO A 505 -12.28 -23.45 -14.02
N HIS A 506 -12.78 -24.31 -13.15
CA HIS A 506 -13.47 -23.88 -11.94
C HIS A 506 -12.48 -23.18 -11.00
N LEU A 507 -12.71 -21.91 -10.68
CA LEU A 507 -11.82 -21.04 -9.91
C LEU A 507 -12.57 -20.45 -8.72
N TYR A 508 -11.94 -20.53 -7.55
CA TYR A 508 -12.44 -19.92 -6.33
C TYR A 508 -11.34 -19.13 -5.64
N SER A 509 -11.73 -18.14 -4.84
CA SER A 509 -10.82 -17.32 -4.04
C SER A 509 -11.24 -17.32 -2.58
N ALA A 510 -10.32 -17.67 -1.67
CA ALA A 510 -10.58 -17.75 -0.22
C ALA A 510 -9.52 -16.98 0.59
N PRO A 511 -9.44 -15.63 0.47
CA PRO A 511 -8.46 -14.82 1.19
C PRO A 511 -8.76 -14.67 2.69
N THR A 512 -9.87 -15.23 3.16
CA THR A 512 -10.49 -14.94 4.46
C THR A 512 -9.97 -15.76 5.64
N GLU A 513 -8.85 -16.47 5.46
CA GLU A 513 -8.06 -17.01 6.58
C GLU A 513 -7.32 -15.90 7.36
N VAL A 514 -7.60 -14.63 7.08
CA VAL A 514 -6.92 -13.45 7.64
C VAL A 514 -7.92 -12.52 8.31
N MET A 515 -7.53 -11.99 9.48
CA MET A 515 -8.32 -11.06 10.27
C MET A 515 -8.76 -9.83 9.50
N GLY A 516 -10.06 -9.52 9.57
CA GLY A 516 -10.66 -8.32 8.97
C GLY A 516 -10.82 -8.36 7.46
N VAL A 517 -10.83 -9.57 6.89
CA VAL A 517 -11.13 -9.82 5.48
C VAL A 517 -12.47 -10.54 5.40
N ASP A 518 -13.54 -9.78 5.15
CA ASP A 518 -14.91 -10.31 5.15
C ASP A 518 -15.37 -10.81 3.76
N SER A 519 -14.60 -10.58 2.70
CA SER A 519 -14.96 -10.90 1.32
C SER A 519 -13.79 -11.42 0.47
N ASN A 520 -14.04 -11.69 -0.81
CA ASN A 520 -13.10 -12.32 -1.74
C ASN A 520 -12.95 -11.52 -3.06
N GLU A 521 -12.23 -12.07 -4.04
CA GLU A 521 -11.96 -11.41 -5.33
C GLU A 521 -13.24 -11.13 -6.17
N PHE A 522 -14.33 -11.87 -5.94
CA PHE A 522 -15.67 -11.53 -6.41
C PHE A 522 -16.52 -11.00 -5.23
N ASP A 523 -16.56 -9.68 -5.10
CA ASP A 523 -17.31 -8.98 -4.07
C ASP A 523 -18.33 -8.01 -4.69
N PRO A 524 -19.63 -8.39 -4.80
CA PRO A 524 -20.68 -7.55 -5.36
C PRO A 524 -21.07 -6.37 -4.45
N PHE A 525 -20.32 -6.12 -3.37
CA PHE A 525 -20.49 -5.00 -2.46
C PHE A 525 -19.39 -3.93 -2.61
N LEU A 526 -18.38 -4.15 -3.45
CA LEU A 526 -17.36 -3.16 -3.78
C LEU A 526 -17.83 -2.21 -4.90
N GLU A 527 -17.23 -1.03 -4.97
CA GLU A 527 -17.54 -0.07 -6.03
C GLU A 527 -16.92 -0.51 -7.37
N GLU A 528 -15.71 -1.07 -7.32
CA GLU A 528 -14.94 -1.54 -8.46
C GLU A 528 -14.51 -3.00 -8.25
N CYS A 529 -14.49 -3.79 -9.30
CA CYS A 529 -13.97 -5.15 -9.32
C CYS A 529 -12.70 -5.25 -10.18
N SER A 530 -11.82 -6.18 -9.84
CA SER A 530 -10.65 -6.49 -10.66
C SER A 530 -11.08 -7.35 -11.85
N ASP A 531 -10.28 -7.36 -12.92
CA ASP A 531 -10.53 -8.24 -14.07
C ASP A 531 -10.62 -9.73 -13.65
N ILE A 532 -9.97 -10.12 -12.55
CA ILE A 532 -10.00 -11.49 -12.01
C ILE A 532 -11.41 -11.88 -11.56
N ALA A 533 -12.25 -10.95 -11.12
CA ALA A 533 -13.62 -11.23 -10.68
C ALA A 533 -14.47 -11.88 -11.80
N HIS A 534 -14.18 -11.55 -13.07
CA HIS A 534 -14.83 -12.14 -14.24
C HIS A 534 -14.40 -13.58 -14.53
N TYR A 535 -13.42 -14.12 -13.81
CA TYR A 535 -12.90 -15.49 -13.93
C TYR A 535 -13.27 -16.38 -12.75
N ILE A 536 -13.63 -15.80 -11.61
CA ILE A 536 -14.04 -16.53 -10.41
C ILE A 536 -15.47 -17.02 -10.59
N ASP A 537 -15.69 -18.32 -10.53
CA ASP A 537 -17.03 -18.92 -10.64
C ASP A 537 -17.60 -19.35 -9.29
N THR A 538 -16.75 -19.48 -8.27
CA THR A 538 -17.18 -19.74 -6.89
C THR A 538 -16.69 -18.64 -5.95
N ALA A 539 -17.65 -17.95 -5.35
CA ALA A 539 -17.39 -17.06 -4.24
C ALA A 539 -17.16 -17.90 -2.98
N ALA A 540 -15.99 -17.75 -2.38
CA ALA A 540 -15.60 -18.49 -1.19
C ALA A 540 -15.22 -17.53 -0.06
N GLY A 541 -15.25 -18.02 1.17
CA GLY A 541 -14.56 -17.36 2.26
C GLY A 541 -15.33 -16.25 2.98
N VAL A 542 -16.54 -15.85 2.59
CA VAL A 542 -17.32 -14.95 3.46
C VAL A 542 -17.53 -15.61 4.83
N MET A 543 -17.18 -14.90 5.91
CA MET A 543 -17.37 -15.41 7.27
C MET A 543 -18.86 -15.75 7.49
N PRO A 544 -19.20 -16.92 8.08
CA PRO A 544 -20.60 -17.38 8.17
C PRO A 544 -21.54 -16.35 8.79
N HIS A 545 -21.12 -15.69 9.88
CA HIS A 545 -21.93 -14.66 10.55
C HIS A 545 -22.21 -13.44 9.65
N PHE A 546 -21.23 -13.02 8.84
CA PHE A 546 -21.41 -11.92 7.89
C PHE A 546 -22.31 -12.37 6.73
N ALA A 547 -22.11 -13.59 6.24
CA ALA A 547 -22.95 -14.16 5.18
C ALA A 547 -24.43 -14.15 5.55
N GLU A 548 -24.76 -14.53 6.80
CA GLU A 548 -26.13 -14.53 7.35
C GLU A 548 -26.67 -13.11 7.50
N ALA A 549 -25.93 -12.24 8.19
CA ALA A 549 -26.37 -10.87 8.44
C ALA A 549 -26.61 -10.07 7.15
N GLN A 550 -25.81 -10.32 6.10
CA GLN A 550 -25.85 -9.58 4.85
C GLN A 550 -26.53 -10.33 3.70
N ARG A 551 -26.97 -11.58 3.92
CA ARG A 551 -27.63 -12.44 2.91
C ARG A 551 -26.87 -12.57 1.60
N VAL A 552 -25.55 -12.73 1.67
CA VAL A 552 -24.64 -12.63 0.51
C VAL A 552 -24.97 -13.59 -0.65
N TRP A 553 -25.60 -14.73 -0.34
CA TRP A 553 -26.03 -15.72 -1.32
C TRP A 553 -27.07 -15.18 -2.31
N GLU A 554 -27.86 -14.16 -1.94
CA GLU A 554 -28.86 -13.55 -2.83
C GLU A 554 -28.16 -12.89 -4.03
N LEU A 555 -27.07 -12.15 -3.78
CA LEU A 555 -26.29 -11.55 -4.86
C LEU A 555 -25.42 -12.56 -5.58
N TYR A 556 -24.78 -13.51 -4.91
CA TYR A 556 -23.99 -14.53 -5.61
C TYR A 556 -24.80 -15.31 -6.64
N LYS A 557 -26.05 -15.67 -6.30
CA LYS A 557 -26.98 -16.34 -7.23
C LYS A 557 -27.38 -15.46 -8.40
N LEU A 558 -27.52 -14.15 -8.19
CA LEU A 558 -27.81 -13.18 -9.26
C LEU A 558 -26.71 -13.15 -10.33
N TYR A 559 -25.45 -13.36 -9.94
CA TYR A 559 -24.30 -13.45 -10.84
C TYR A 559 -23.93 -14.90 -11.20
N HIS A 560 -24.80 -15.87 -10.92
CA HIS A 560 -24.58 -17.30 -11.15
C HIS A 560 -23.25 -17.82 -10.59
N ARG A 561 -22.83 -17.27 -9.43
CA ARG A 561 -21.67 -17.73 -8.68
C ARG A 561 -22.10 -18.78 -7.67
N ASP A 562 -21.35 -19.87 -7.61
CA ASP A 562 -21.52 -20.82 -6.52
C ASP A 562 -20.99 -20.21 -5.23
N TRP A 563 -21.57 -20.60 -4.10
CA TRP A 563 -21.11 -20.21 -2.78
C TRP A 563 -20.49 -21.39 -2.04
N PHE A 564 -19.21 -21.24 -1.68
CA PHE A 564 -18.52 -22.14 -0.77
C PHE A 564 -18.57 -21.61 0.67
N LEU A 565 -19.36 -22.29 1.51
CA LEU A 565 -19.44 -22.05 2.94
C LEU A 565 -18.34 -22.84 3.66
N TRP A 566 -17.32 -22.12 4.13
CA TRP A 566 -16.29 -22.73 4.97
C TRP A 566 -16.70 -22.63 6.43
N LEU A 567 -17.17 -23.73 7.02
CA LEU A 567 -17.66 -23.78 8.40
C LEU A 567 -16.77 -24.68 9.27
N THR A 568 -15.67 -24.10 9.75
CA THR A 568 -14.71 -24.80 10.62
C THR A 568 -14.22 -23.88 11.73
N MET A 569 -13.44 -24.41 12.68
CA MET A 569 -12.75 -23.62 13.71
C MET A 569 -11.74 -22.60 13.13
N ARG A 570 -11.63 -22.45 11.80
CA ARG A 570 -10.82 -21.41 11.14
C ARG A 570 -11.61 -20.14 10.79
N THR A 571 -12.92 -20.28 10.67
CA THR A 571 -13.81 -19.28 10.06
C THR A 571 -15.05 -19.00 10.91
N ALA A 572 -15.30 -19.81 11.94
CA ALA A 572 -16.36 -19.61 12.91
C ALA A 572 -15.87 -19.96 14.32
N GLU A 573 -16.33 -19.20 15.32
CA GLU A 573 -16.09 -19.51 16.74
C GLU A 573 -16.75 -20.83 17.13
N ASN A 574 -17.98 -21.04 16.66
CA ASN A 574 -18.69 -22.31 16.78
C ASN A 574 -19.10 -22.81 15.39
N PRO A 575 -18.37 -23.76 14.79
CA PRO A 575 -18.66 -24.26 13.45
C PRO A 575 -19.75 -25.34 13.43
N ASP A 576 -20.63 -25.38 14.44
CA ASP A 576 -21.76 -26.29 14.42
C ASP A 576 -22.76 -25.86 13.33
N PHE A 577 -22.93 -26.73 12.32
CA PHE A 577 -23.81 -26.46 11.19
C PHE A 577 -25.27 -26.30 11.61
N GLU A 578 -25.66 -26.83 12.77
CA GLU A 578 -27.00 -26.66 13.34
C GLU A 578 -27.29 -25.19 13.68
N LEU A 579 -26.29 -24.43 14.11
CA LEU A 579 -26.41 -22.99 14.39
C LEU A 579 -26.44 -22.15 13.11
N HIS A 580 -25.90 -22.69 12.02
CA HIS A 580 -25.75 -22.03 10.72
C HIS A 580 -26.69 -22.62 9.65
N ARG A 581 -27.83 -23.19 10.07
CA ARG A 581 -28.77 -23.89 9.17
C ARG A 581 -29.21 -23.07 7.97
N GLU A 582 -29.38 -21.76 8.14
CA GLU A 582 -29.76 -20.86 7.03
C GLU A 582 -28.66 -20.81 5.95
N SER A 583 -27.42 -20.50 6.34
CA SER A 583 -26.26 -20.51 5.44
C SER A 583 -26.09 -21.86 4.76
N VAL A 584 -26.15 -22.93 5.55
CA VAL A 584 -26.03 -24.31 5.08
C VAL A 584 -27.10 -24.62 4.03
N GLY A 585 -28.35 -24.19 4.25
CA GLY A 585 -29.47 -24.36 3.33
C GLY A 585 -29.33 -23.61 2.00
N ARG A 586 -28.39 -22.66 1.89
CA ARG A 586 -28.26 -21.78 0.73
C ARG A 586 -26.96 -21.95 -0.05
N CYS A 587 -25.94 -22.57 0.53
CA CYS A 587 -24.64 -22.81 -0.10
C CYS A 587 -24.65 -23.93 -1.16
N ASP A 588 -23.68 -23.86 -2.07
CA ASP A 588 -23.47 -24.86 -3.14
C ASP A 588 -22.37 -25.85 -2.76
N PHE A 589 -21.35 -25.37 -2.03
CA PHE A 589 -20.30 -26.18 -1.44
C PHE A 589 -20.18 -25.87 0.06
N ILE A 590 -19.80 -26.87 0.85
CA ILE A 590 -19.59 -26.68 2.29
C ILE A 590 -18.42 -27.50 2.81
N ALA A 591 -17.60 -26.86 3.64
CA ALA A 591 -16.59 -27.53 4.46
C ALA A 591 -17.06 -27.55 5.91
N ILE A 592 -17.24 -28.74 6.46
CA ILE A 592 -17.57 -28.98 7.87
C ILE A 592 -16.50 -29.85 8.51
N LEU A 593 -16.36 -29.74 9.83
CA LEU A 593 -15.56 -30.68 10.63
C LEU A 593 -16.43 -31.87 11.04
N SER A 594 -15.91 -33.07 10.84
CA SER A 594 -16.48 -34.27 11.44
C SER A 594 -16.29 -34.28 12.96
N GLU A 595 -17.00 -35.16 13.69
CA GLU A 595 -16.87 -35.27 15.15
C GLU A 595 -15.45 -35.63 15.58
N TRP A 596 -14.71 -36.39 14.76
CA TRP A 596 -13.30 -36.66 14.99
C TRP A 596 -12.43 -35.43 14.77
N GLN A 597 -12.67 -34.69 13.68
CA GLN A 597 -11.88 -33.50 13.35
C GLN A 597 -12.09 -32.37 14.37
N LYS A 598 -13.26 -32.30 15.03
CA LYS A 598 -13.50 -31.41 16.17
C LYS A 598 -12.63 -31.75 17.40
N LYS A 599 -12.20 -33.01 17.55
CA LYS A 599 -11.48 -33.52 18.72
C LYS A 599 -9.97 -33.66 18.51
N CYS A 600 -9.51 -33.88 17.27
CA CYS A 600 -8.09 -33.96 16.95
C CYS A 600 -7.76 -33.53 15.51
N LEU A 601 -6.60 -32.88 15.33
CA LEU A 601 -6.01 -32.61 14.01
C LEU A 601 -5.38 -33.90 13.45
N VAL A 602 -5.82 -34.33 12.27
CA VAL A 602 -5.38 -35.61 11.69
C VAL A 602 -4.09 -35.45 10.87
N ARG A 603 -2.92 -35.83 11.39
CA ARG A 603 -1.67 -35.85 10.61
C ARG A 603 -0.93 -37.16 10.80
N LEU A 604 -1.12 -38.10 9.87
CA LEU A 604 -0.58 -39.46 10.00
C LEU A 604 0.95 -39.52 9.91
N CYS A 605 1.60 -38.54 9.26
CA CYS A 605 3.07 -38.45 9.19
C CYS A 605 3.69 -37.66 10.35
N CYS A 606 2.90 -37.17 11.31
CA CYS A 606 3.41 -36.34 12.39
C CYS A 606 3.11 -36.99 13.74
N ARG A 607 4.12 -37.58 14.37
CA ARG A 607 4.04 -38.25 15.68
C ARG A 607 3.29 -37.46 16.76
N ALA A 608 3.50 -36.15 16.81
CA ALA A 608 2.91 -35.26 17.81
C ALA A 608 1.36 -35.18 17.71
N PHE A 609 0.77 -35.57 16.59
CA PHE A 609 -0.67 -35.52 16.33
C PHE A 609 -1.40 -36.84 16.66
N TYR A 610 -0.68 -37.88 17.09
CA TYR A 610 -1.31 -39.11 17.57
C TYR A 610 -1.81 -38.95 18.99
N THR A 611 -2.94 -38.27 19.12
CA THR A 611 -3.68 -38.04 20.36
C THR A 611 -5.18 -38.26 20.12
N GLY A 612 -5.93 -38.47 21.20
CA GLY A 612 -7.40 -38.65 21.14
C GLY A 612 -7.83 -39.72 20.13
N PRO A 613 -8.85 -39.45 19.28
CA PRO A 613 -9.38 -40.43 18.33
C PRO A 613 -8.34 -41.05 17.40
N GLN A 614 -7.33 -40.30 16.93
CA GLN A 614 -6.29 -40.85 16.05
C GLN A 614 -5.45 -41.92 16.76
N LEU A 615 -5.17 -41.74 18.05
CA LEU A 615 -4.43 -42.72 18.84
C LEU A 615 -5.29 -43.95 19.17
N ASP A 616 -6.59 -43.76 19.41
CA ASP A 616 -7.53 -44.85 19.67
C ASP A 616 -7.64 -45.79 18.45
N VAL A 617 -7.69 -45.22 17.24
CA VAL A 617 -7.68 -46.00 15.98
C VAL A 617 -6.35 -46.69 15.77
N LEU A 618 -5.23 -46.05 16.12
CA LEU A 618 -3.92 -46.69 16.07
C LEU A 618 -3.86 -47.89 17.02
N TYR A 619 -4.50 -47.80 18.18
CA TYR A 619 -4.60 -48.92 19.11
C TYR A 619 -5.49 -50.04 18.58
N GLU A 620 -6.59 -49.72 17.90
CA GLU A 620 -7.41 -50.71 17.21
C GLU A 620 -6.61 -51.46 16.11
N TYR A 621 -5.89 -50.70 15.29
CA TYR A 621 -4.97 -51.22 14.28
C TYR A 621 -3.91 -52.13 14.90
N ALA A 622 -3.27 -51.66 15.97
CA ALA A 622 -2.24 -52.38 16.71
C ALA A 622 -2.72 -53.76 17.19
N ARG A 623 -3.96 -53.84 17.68
CA ARG A 623 -4.58 -55.10 18.10
C ARG A 623 -4.90 -56.01 16.93
N LYS A 624 -5.51 -55.49 15.86
CA LYS A 624 -5.93 -56.29 14.69
C LYS A 624 -4.76 -56.79 13.85
N ARG A 625 -3.72 -55.97 13.70
CA ARG A 625 -2.53 -56.26 12.89
C ARG A 625 -1.32 -56.74 13.70
N LYS A 626 -1.49 -56.92 15.02
CA LYS A 626 -0.43 -57.33 15.97
C LYS A 626 0.80 -56.40 15.93
N PHE A 627 0.59 -55.10 15.73
CA PHE A 627 1.64 -54.09 15.71
C PHE A 627 1.75 -53.41 17.07
N HIS A 628 2.69 -53.84 17.94
CA HIS A 628 2.95 -53.25 19.28
C HIS A 628 1.69 -52.92 20.13
N PRO A 629 0.71 -53.84 20.27
CA PRO A 629 -0.55 -53.53 20.96
C PRO A 629 -0.38 -53.16 22.44
N ARG A 630 0.59 -53.75 23.14
CA ARG A 630 0.83 -53.46 24.57
C ARG A 630 1.38 -52.06 24.79
N GLU A 631 2.37 -51.67 23.98
CA GLU A 631 3.00 -50.36 24.05
C GLU A 631 2.03 -49.26 23.61
N ILE A 632 1.30 -49.46 22.51
CA ILE A 632 0.33 -48.47 22.02
C ILE A 632 -0.83 -48.29 23.00
N GLY A 633 -1.34 -49.37 23.60
CA GLY A 633 -2.36 -49.29 24.65
C GLY A 633 -1.88 -48.50 25.88
N THR A 634 -0.59 -48.58 26.21
CA THR A 634 0.01 -47.77 27.29
C THR A 634 -0.01 -46.28 26.95
N PHE A 635 0.23 -45.90 25.69
CA PHE A 635 0.14 -44.49 25.26
C PHE A 635 -1.30 -43.96 25.34
N VAL A 636 -2.30 -44.76 24.95
CA VAL A 636 -3.73 -44.42 25.11
C VAL A 636 -4.05 -44.15 26.59
N GLN A 637 -3.71 -45.07 27.48
CA GLN A 637 -3.98 -44.94 28.92
C GLN A 637 -3.31 -43.72 29.53
N LYS A 638 -2.05 -43.45 29.15
CA LYS A 638 -1.29 -42.29 29.63
C LYS A 638 -1.67 -40.98 28.92
N LYS A 639 -2.54 -41.02 27.91
CA LYS A 639 -2.87 -39.88 27.04
C LYS A 639 -1.63 -39.22 26.44
N THR A 640 -0.65 -40.02 26.03
CA THR A 640 0.58 -39.58 25.36
C THR A 640 0.62 -40.07 23.92
N TYR A 641 1.54 -39.54 23.11
CA TYR A 641 1.75 -40.01 21.74
C TYR A 641 2.79 -41.16 21.67
N PRO A 642 2.84 -41.92 20.56
CA PRO A 642 3.81 -43.00 20.39
C PRO A 642 5.27 -42.56 20.54
N SER A 643 6.10 -43.46 21.05
CA SER A 643 7.55 -43.25 21.10
C SER A 643 8.11 -43.06 19.68
N ARG A 644 9.24 -42.34 19.55
CA ARG A 644 9.90 -42.13 18.25
C ARG A 644 10.21 -43.46 17.55
N LYS A 645 10.66 -44.48 18.30
CA LYS A 645 10.94 -45.81 17.77
C LYS A 645 9.71 -46.47 17.16
N ILE A 646 8.60 -46.51 17.89
CA ILE A 646 7.35 -47.15 17.43
C ILE A 646 6.75 -46.38 16.26
N PHE A 647 6.78 -45.04 16.31
CA PHE A 647 6.30 -44.20 15.23
C PHE A 647 7.13 -44.39 13.94
N ASN A 648 8.46 -44.37 14.05
CA ASN A 648 9.33 -44.63 12.90
C ASN A 648 9.05 -46.01 12.32
N GLU A 649 8.88 -47.04 13.15
CA GLU A 649 8.56 -48.37 12.65
C GLU A 649 7.19 -48.44 11.95
N LEU A 650 6.18 -47.72 12.45
CA LEU A 650 4.87 -47.58 11.80
C LEU A 650 5.03 -46.98 10.41
N VAL A 651 5.79 -45.88 10.29
CA VAL A 651 6.01 -45.15 9.04
C VAL A 651 6.91 -45.92 8.06
N GLU A 652 7.94 -46.60 8.55
CA GLU A 652 8.91 -47.30 7.70
C GLU A 652 8.39 -48.65 7.21
N LYS A 653 7.61 -49.37 8.03
CA LYS A 653 7.26 -50.78 7.75
C LYS A 653 5.77 -51.02 7.49
N ARG A 654 4.88 -50.11 7.93
CA ARG A 654 3.44 -50.36 8.00
C ARG A 654 2.57 -49.22 7.47
N PHE A 655 3.18 -48.17 6.91
CA PHE A 655 2.48 -46.91 6.69
C PHE A 655 1.27 -47.01 5.77
N TYR A 656 1.38 -47.73 4.65
CA TYR A 656 0.28 -47.90 3.71
C TYR A 656 -0.88 -48.71 4.32
N ASP A 657 -0.61 -49.86 4.95
CA ASP A 657 -1.66 -50.64 5.65
C ASP A 657 -2.29 -49.86 6.82
N TRP A 658 -1.51 -49.04 7.51
CA TRP A 658 -2.02 -48.11 8.50
C TRP A 658 -2.93 -47.04 7.89
N MET A 659 -2.51 -46.40 6.79
CA MET A 659 -3.32 -45.38 6.10
C MET A 659 -4.65 -45.97 5.62
N ASP A 660 -4.63 -47.17 5.02
CA ASP A 660 -5.85 -47.84 4.55
C ASP A 660 -6.80 -48.13 5.71
N PHE A 661 -6.26 -48.66 6.82
CA PHE A 661 -7.05 -48.94 8.02
C PHE A 661 -7.64 -47.65 8.62
N PHE A 662 -6.82 -46.62 8.76
CA PHE A 662 -7.25 -45.33 9.30
C PHE A 662 -8.31 -44.69 8.42
N ASN A 663 -8.11 -44.65 7.10
CA ASN A 663 -9.04 -44.05 6.15
C ASN A 663 -10.40 -44.76 6.18
N ALA A 664 -10.42 -46.10 6.26
CA ALA A 664 -11.68 -46.84 6.37
C ALA A 664 -12.52 -46.37 7.58
N ARG A 665 -11.89 -46.15 8.74
CA ARG A 665 -12.55 -45.65 9.94
C ARG A 665 -12.93 -44.18 9.84
N PHE A 666 -12.04 -43.36 9.31
CA PHE A 666 -12.28 -41.94 9.14
C PHE A 666 -13.45 -41.69 8.16
N HIS A 667 -13.59 -42.50 7.12
CA HIS A 667 -14.72 -42.43 6.19
C HIS A 667 -16.07 -42.75 6.83
N GLU A 668 -16.13 -43.64 7.83
CA GLU A 668 -17.38 -43.91 8.56
C GLU A 668 -17.87 -42.66 9.30
N ASP A 669 -16.97 -41.95 9.98
CA ASP A 669 -17.27 -40.68 10.67
C ASP A 669 -17.69 -39.59 9.68
N LEU A 670 -16.96 -39.46 8.56
CA LEU A 670 -17.29 -38.51 7.50
C LEU A 670 -18.69 -38.76 6.89
N ARG A 671 -19.06 -40.02 6.64
CA ARG A 671 -20.39 -40.38 6.10
C ARG A 671 -21.51 -40.01 7.08
N ALA A 672 -21.29 -40.17 8.38
CA ALA A 672 -22.27 -39.77 9.38
C ALA A 672 -22.51 -38.25 9.37
N SER A 673 -21.44 -37.45 9.30
CA SER A 673 -21.54 -35.98 9.16
C SER A 673 -22.20 -35.57 7.84
N ALA A 674 -21.88 -36.24 6.73
CA ALA A 674 -22.51 -36.02 5.42
C ALA A 674 -24.03 -36.28 5.45
N GLY A 675 -24.46 -37.39 6.05
CA GLY A 675 -25.89 -37.73 6.15
C GLY A 675 -26.68 -36.76 7.04
N ALA A 676 -26.04 -36.09 8.00
CA ALA A 676 -26.68 -35.02 8.78
C ALA A 676 -26.86 -33.74 7.94
N LEU A 677 -25.84 -33.40 7.15
CA LEU A 677 -25.87 -32.26 6.23
C LEU A 677 -26.93 -32.41 5.12
N GLU A 678 -27.04 -33.61 4.53
CA GLU A 678 -28.02 -33.90 3.46
C GLU A 678 -29.47 -33.64 3.90
N LYS A 679 -29.77 -33.76 5.20
CA LYS A 679 -31.09 -33.43 5.76
C LYS A 679 -31.38 -31.92 5.76
N VAL A 680 -30.35 -31.08 5.76
CA VAL A 680 -30.48 -29.61 5.74
C VAL A 680 -30.41 -29.09 4.31
N ASN A 681 -29.41 -29.53 3.54
CA ASN A 681 -29.24 -29.15 2.15
C ASN A 681 -28.80 -30.37 1.30
N PRO A 682 -29.72 -31.05 0.61
CA PRO A 682 -29.40 -32.21 -0.22
C PRO A 682 -28.66 -31.85 -1.52
N ARG A 683 -28.53 -30.55 -1.83
CA ARG A 683 -27.85 -30.06 -3.04
C ARG A 683 -26.41 -29.65 -2.78
N ALA A 684 -26.06 -29.29 -1.54
CA ALA A 684 -24.71 -28.90 -1.17
C ALA A 684 -23.70 -30.03 -1.42
N LYS A 685 -22.56 -29.69 -2.02
CA LYS A 685 -21.43 -30.60 -2.21
C LYS A 685 -20.46 -30.42 -1.06
N LEU A 686 -20.01 -31.55 -0.49
CA LEU A 686 -18.95 -31.49 0.50
C LEU A 686 -17.62 -31.14 -0.16
N ALA A 687 -16.93 -30.20 0.47
CA ALA A 687 -15.65 -29.67 0.05
C ALA A 687 -14.74 -29.60 1.27
N ASN A 688 -13.42 -29.76 1.09
CA ASN A 688 -12.47 -29.50 2.16
C ASN A 688 -11.33 -28.67 1.57
N TYR A 689 -11.19 -27.45 2.09
CA TYR A 689 -10.25 -26.45 1.59
C TYR A 689 -10.56 -25.91 0.18
N GLY A 690 -11.77 -26.12 -0.35
CA GLY A 690 -12.24 -25.52 -1.61
C GLY A 690 -13.23 -26.41 -2.41
N PRO A 691 -13.98 -25.84 -3.37
CA PRO A 691 -14.94 -26.54 -4.24
C PRO A 691 -14.28 -27.41 -5.32
N LEU A 692 -13.00 -27.15 -5.61
CA LEU A 692 -12.18 -28.08 -6.37
C LEU A 692 -11.85 -29.27 -5.47
N ALA A 693 -12.02 -30.47 -6.02
CA ALA A 693 -11.28 -31.63 -5.56
C ALA A 693 -9.80 -31.30 -5.73
N VAL A 694 -9.16 -30.68 -4.73
CA VAL A 694 -7.71 -30.61 -4.67
C VAL A 694 -7.27 -32.04 -4.87
N TYR A 695 -6.61 -32.30 -6.00
CA TYR A 695 -6.17 -33.61 -6.45
C TYR A 695 -6.03 -34.58 -5.27
N PRO A 696 -6.57 -35.80 -5.33
CA PRO A 696 -6.15 -36.87 -4.45
C PRO A 696 -4.73 -37.24 -4.90
N ALA A 697 -3.80 -36.31 -4.72
CA ALA A 697 -2.39 -36.50 -4.96
C ALA A 697 -1.95 -37.38 -3.79
N ALA A 698 -2.06 -38.69 -4.00
CA ALA A 698 -1.48 -39.72 -3.15
C ALA A 698 0.03 -39.47 -2.88
N TYR A 699 0.66 -38.59 -3.65
CA TYR A 699 2.06 -38.18 -3.55
C TYR A 699 2.34 -36.92 -2.71
N LYS A 700 1.35 -36.15 -2.25
CA LYS A 700 1.58 -34.94 -1.41
C LYS A 700 1.24 -35.18 0.07
N THR A 701 1.95 -36.09 0.72
CA THR A 701 2.05 -36.28 2.19
C THR A 701 0.75 -36.68 2.93
N ALA A 702 0.90 -37.24 4.14
CA ALA A 702 -0.23 -37.65 5.00
C ALA A 702 -1.10 -36.49 5.54
N HIS A 703 -0.72 -35.23 5.25
CA HIS A 703 -1.59 -34.07 5.41
C HIS A 703 -2.79 -34.14 4.45
N SER A 704 -2.65 -34.82 3.31
CA SER A 704 -3.64 -34.83 2.24
C SER A 704 -4.76 -35.85 2.42
N CYS A 705 -4.59 -36.83 3.31
CA CYS A 705 -5.64 -37.80 3.67
C CYS A 705 -6.87 -37.13 4.31
N GLN A 706 -6.76 -35.88 4.76
CA GLN A 706 -7.90 -35.09 5.23
C GLN A 706 -8.83 -34.61 4.10
N TYR A 707 -8.37 -34.60 2.83
CA TYR A 707 -9.07 -33.97 1.70
C TYR A 707 -9.88 -34.95 0.83
N VAL A 708 -10.10 -36.19 1.29
CA VAL A 708 -10.80 -37.26 0.53
C VAL A 708 -12.33 -37.01 0.40
N PHE A 709 -12.83 -35.83 0.78
CA PHE A 709 -14.23 -35.45 0.63
C PHE A 709 -14.74 -35.52 -0.81
N SER A 710 -13.85 -35.40 -1.81
CA SER A 710 -14.23 -35.20 -3.20
C SER A 710 -14.55 -36.45 -4.02
N TYR A 711 -14.43 -37.66 -3.43
CA TYR A 711 -14.44 -38.92 -4.21
C TYR A 711 -15.45 -39.98 -3.76
N LEU A 712 -16.29 -39.72 -2.76
CA LEU A 712 -17.35 -40.68 -2.43
C LEU A 712 -18.48 -40.54 -3.45
N PRO A 713 -18.75 -41.57 -4.30
CA PRO A 713 -19.96 -41.57 -5.09
C PRO A 713 -21.15 -41.52 -4.14
N ARG A 714 -22.20 -40.77 -4.51
CA ARG A 714 -23.45 -40.81 -3.76
C ARG A 714 -23.93 -42.27 -3.68
N PRO A 715 -24.35 -42.77 -2.51
CA PRO A 715 -25.06 -44.03 -2.45
C PRO A 715 -26.31 -43.92 -3.34
N GLY A 716 -26.34 -44.62 -4.47
CA GLY A 716 -27.50 -44.68 -5.36
C GLY A 716 -27.44 -43.91 -6.69
N THR A 717 -26.29 -43.33 -7.09
CA THR A 717 -26.10 -42.84 -8.47
C THR A 717 -25.04 -43.68 -9.17
N GLY A 718 -25.48 -44.81 -9.74
CA GLY A 718 -24.77 -45.57 -10.77
C GLY A 718 -25.44 -45.33 -12.11
#